data_AF-A0A2S4RXT9-F1
#
_entry.id   AF-A0A2S4RXT9-F1
#
_cell.length_a   1.000
_cell.length_b   1.000
_cell.length_c   1.000
_cell.angle_alpha   90.00
_cell.angle_beta   90.00
_cell.angle_gamma   90.00
#
_symmetry.space_group_name_H-M   'P 1'
#
loop_
_entity.id
_entity.type
_entity.pdbx_description
1 polymer ?
#
loop_
_entity_poly.entity_id
_entity_poly.type
_entity_poly.pdbx_seq_one_letter_code
_entity_poly.pdbx_strand_id
1 'polypeptide(L)'
;MNAEKLAILQQRGIASHAAHSAISDELNLKDAPHPRAKKLRDIYFQTLSSVDTEFPYWYTRKWDELADDVAIIRRAEALKCAFSHLTPNIFPGEKLVMQKTAWYRGSFPMPWLSESFFLANADELTARTDTGSDSAGKLSHFGGGGGNVTQSYGNIVSIAGKFGIRAEQTPALIALARAWEGRSVEALGHKYEMLIPDYQVKEDIMKSVICMFDSGYTIPQGREVVNYYYPLQYGLDGIKNFALEQRDQVAGNADGDGITGMDRLYYYDAVRIIIEGLQNWIHHYEQHARELAEQTADAQQRQEYTDIAECLAWITHHQPRTFREALQLSYTLHLAMLNEDAASGMSPGRLGQILWPWFGQDIAAGRLTEDEALELLQLHRVKLTCVDCFASTGVVGGVLSGNTFNNVVLGGLKKDGLSAANRLEELILEAGIRCQSTQPTLSVLYDEKVPESFLLKAVECTKTGAGYPAWINNQVGMQFLLSQYAAEGMDVEEARAIAIGGCLETSPGSFLPLTLNGKQYDIPGGSGQTAATGVHFLANPKILELVLTNGMDRRTGIQVYPPHNLKLDSFEQLWEQFTHYYEQTCDVVAKANNIQMDIWRKNNMSIMNSFLKPDCLRKGKHIGQMGYRYNATYNIESCGTITCINSLAAIKKLVFDDKTYSLEQLTDALLNNFGYQTAEESGNYSMAEQRKTDTGKDYDDIHAACLNAPKFGNNDPCVDDLLKMYESWFCSMARQYESLYGKKMYGCQISVSTHGPQGACTLASADGRLAGTTYSDGSMSAYPGTDRNGPYALFSSATVWDHSQSQNSQMNLKLHPTSVHGAAGSRKLLELTRSYLRKGGFHIQYNIVDSRTLRDAQQHPENYRELMVRVAGFTQYWCEIGKPIQDEVIARTEYEEM
;
A
#
# COMPACT_ATOMS: atom_id res chain seq x y z
N MET A 1 44.84 1.61 -8.74
CA MET A 1 44.52 3.03 -8.45
C MET A 1 45.84 3.78 -8.37
N ASN A 2 45.97 4.94 -9.04
CA ASN A 2 47.23 5.69 -9.13
C ASN A 2 47.61 6.31 -7.77
N ALA A 3 48.90 6.28 -7.39
CA ALA A 3 49.37 6.64 -6.04
C ALA A 3 49.04 8.10 -5.63
N GLU A 4 48.95 9.01 -6.60
CA GLU A 4 48.52 10.41 -6.37
C GLU A 4 47.08 10.53 -5.87
N LYS A 5 46.15 9.67 -6.33
CA LYS A 5 44.75 9.71 -5.86
C LYS A 5 44.61 9.24 -4.42
N LEU A 6 45.49 8.35 -3.96
CA LEU A 6 45.48 7.84 -2.59
C LEU A 6 45.93 8.91 -1.58
N ALA A 7 46.90 9.75 -1.97
CA ALA A 7 47.38 10.86 -1.15
C ALA A 7 46.31 11.96 -0.94
N ILE A 8 45.49 12.24 -1.97
CA ILE A 8 44.38 13.21 -1.90
C ILE A 8 43.27 12.70 -0.98
N LEU A 9 42.98 11.40 -0.98
CA LEU A 9 41.97 10.80 -0.10
C LEU A 9 42.41 10.79 1.37
N GLN A 10 43.70 10.55 1.63
CA GLN A 10 44.28 10.60 2.98
C GLN A 10 44.30 12.02 3.56
N GLN A 11 44.57 13.06 2.75
CA GLN A 11 44.47 14.46 3.17
C GLN A 11 43.04 14.90 3.53
N ARG A 12 42.01 14.17 3.06
CA ARG A 12 40.60 14.45 3.34
C ARG A 12 40.01 13.59 4.46
N GLY A 13 40.84 12.83 5.19
CA GLY A 13 40.39 12.00 6.32
C GLY A 13 39.59 10.76 5.92
N ILE A 14 39.66 10.33 4.65
CA ILE A 14 38.94 9.16 4.16
C ILE A 14 39.88 7.95 4.23
N ALA A 15 39.65 7.06 5.21
CA ALA A 15 40.43 5.84 5.39
C ALA A 15 40.11 4.84 4.27
N SER A 16 41.15 4.35 3.57
CA SER A 16 41.02 3.26 2.60
C SER A 16 41.03 1.91 3.32
N HIS A 17 39.87 1.25 3.42
CA HIS A 17 39.84 -0.17 3.78
C HIS A 17 39.94 -1.04 2.52
N ALA A 18 41.14 -1.59 2.30
CA ALA A 18 41.38 -2.63 1.32
C ALA A 18 41.26 -3.99 2.01
N ALA A 19 40.20 -4.73 1.70
CA ALA A 19 40.13 -6.17 1.85
C ALA A 19 39.22 -6.75 0.75
N HIS A 20 39.84 -7.26 -0.30
CA HIS A 20 39.20 -8.16 -1.27
C HIS A 20 40.19 -9.27 -1.58
N SER A 21 39.86 -10.51 -1.24
CA SER A 21 39.91 -11.66 -2.17
C SER A 21 39.51 -12.94 -1.45
N ALA A 22 38.24 -13.34 -1.59
CA ALA A 22 37.75 -14.71 -1.60
C ALA A 22 36.22 -14.63 -1.77
N ILE A 23 35.75 -14.40 -2.99
CA ILE A 23 34.33 -14.58 -3.32
C ILE A 23 34.32 -15.46 -4.57
N SER A 24 34.49 -16.75 -4.33
CA SER A 24 34.14 -17.82 -5.26
C SER A 24 33.58 -18.97 -4.43
N ASP A 25 32.36 -19.40 -4.77
CA ASP A 25 31.72 -20.67 -4.43
C ASP A 25 31.25 -20.95 -2.98
N GLU A 26 31.36 -20.00 -2.03
CA GLU A 26 30.80 -20.13 -0.66
C GLU A 26 29.35 -19.58 -0.47
N LEU A 27 28.73 -19.03 -1.52
CA LEU A 27 27.37 -18.43 -1.52
C LEU A 27 26.21 -19.47 -1.46
N ASN A 28 26.48 -20.72 -1.08
CA ASN A 28 25.49 -21.80 -1.15
C ASN A 28 25.08 -22.43 0.19
N LEU A 29 25.66 -22.02 1.34
CA LEU A 29 25.31 -22.60 2.65
C LEU A 29 25.22 -21.61 3.84
N LYS A 30 25.52 -20.31 3.66
CA LYS A 30 25.36 -19.26 4.71
C LYS A 30 24.08 -18.41 4.58
N ASP A 31 23.29 -18.64 3.52
CA ASP A 31 22.16 -17.79 3.11
C ASP A 31 20.77 -18.38 3.41
N ALA A 32 20.70 -19.49 4.13
CA ALA A 32 19.42 -20.12 4.48
C ALA A 32 18.70 -19.38 5.64
N PRO A 33 17.36 -19.35 5.65
CA PRO A 33 16.61 -18.87 6.81
C PRO A 33 16.89 -19.75 8.03
N HIS A 34 16.71 -19.19 9.22
CA HIS A 34 16.78 -19.95 10.46
C HIS A 34 15.82 -21.16 10.37
N PRO A 35 16.20 -22.37 10.81
CA PRO A 35 15.38 -23.58 10.60
C PRO A 35 13.92 -23.45 11.07
N ARG A 36 13.71 -22.70 12.17
CA ARG A 36 12.38 -22.37 12.68
C ARG A 36 11.59 -21.46 11.74
N ALA A 37 12.21 -20.38 11.25
CA ALA A 37 11.57 -19.46 10.31
C ALA A 37 11.23 -20.17 9.00
N LYS A 38 12.13 -21.02 8.51
CA LYS A 38 11.87 -21.90 7.36
C LYS A 38 10.64 -22.77 7.59
N LYS A 39 10.58 -23.50 8.70
CA LYS A 39 9.46 -24.40 9.02
C LYS A 39 8.11 -23.67 9.04
N LEU A 40 8.05 -22.49 9.66
CA LEU A 40 6.83 -21.69 9.73
C LEU A 40 6.44 -21.09 8.37
N ARG A 41 7.42 -20.72 7.54
CA ARG A 41 7.18 -20.32 6.15
C ARG A 41 6.69 -21.50 5.29
N ASP A 42 7.22 -22.70 5.51
CA ASP A 42 6.76 -23.92 4.84
C ASP A 42 5.29 -24.23 5.20
N ILE A 43 4.86 -23.95 6.44
CA ILE A 43 3.44 -23.98 6.83
C ILE A 43 2.64 -22.93 6.04
N TYR A 44 3.12 -21.68 5.94
CA TYR A 44 2.44 -20.65 5.15
C TYR A 44 2.15 -21.11 3.72
N PHE A 45 3.10 -21.77 3.05
CA PHE A 45 2.91 -22.24 1.68
C PHE A 45 1.82 -23.30 1.51
N GLN A 46 1.45 -23.99 2.58
CA GLN A 46 0.39 -25.01 2.62
C GLN A 46 -0.96 -24.44 3.11
N THR A 47 -1.01 -23.16 3.45
CA THR A 47 -2.22 -22.51 3.99
C THR A 47 -2.94 -21.70 2.93
N LEU A 48 -4.25 -21.56 3.14
CA LEU A 48 -5.16 -20.83 2.27
C LEU A 48 -5.65 -19.56 2.96
N SER A 49 -5.86 -18.50 2.20
CA SER A 49 -6.56 -17.30 2.65
C SER A 49 -7.97 -17.68 3.10
N SER A 50 -8.25 -17.48 4.39
CA SER A 50 -9.44 -18.02 5.05
C SER A 50 -10.26 -16.92 5.74
N VAL A 51 -11.59 -17.03 5.66
CA VAL A 51 -12.53 -16.14 6.37
C VAL A 51 -13.03 -16.80 7.65
N ASP A 52 -13.15 -16.01 8.70
CA ASP A 52 -13.83 -16.34 9.95
C ASP A 52 -14.99 -15.34 10.21
N THR A 53 -15.96 -15.73 11.04
CA THR A 53 -17.09 -14.91 11.50
C THR A 53 -17.04 -14.59 13.00
N GLU A 54 -16.08 -15.10 13.79
CA GLU A 54 -15.98 -14.86 15.25
C GLU A 54 -15.97 -13.37 15.61
N PHE A 55 -15.00 -12.61 15.08
CA PHE A 55 -14.86 -11.18 15.37
C PHE A 55 -16.12 -10.38 14.98
N PRO A 56 -16.62 -10.46 13.73
CA PRO A 56 -17.79 -9.69 13.34
C PRO A 56 -19.07 -10.12 14.06
N TYR A 57 -19.18 -11.39 14.47
CA TYR A 57 -20.29 -11.84 15.33
C TYR A 57 -20.31 -11.12 16.67
N TRP A 58 -19.19 -11.14 17.40
CA TRP A 58 -19.12 -10.52 18.72
C TRP A 58 -19.21 -9.01 18.67
N TYR A 59 -18.61 -8.40 17.63
CA TYR A 59 -18.75 -6.97 17.38
C TYR A 59 -20.22 -6.60 17.13
N THR A 60 -20.89 -7.24 16.17
CA THR A 60 -22.27 -6.91 15.78
C THR A 60 -23.23 -7.13 16.94
N ARG A 61 -23.11 -8.25 17.64
CA ARG A 61 -23.93 -8.56 18.80
C ARG A 61 -23.86 -7.46 19.86
N LYS A 62 -22.64 -7.07 20.26
CA LYS A 62 -22.45 -6.06 21.30
C LYS A 62 -22.85 -4.67 20.83
N TRP A 63 -22.59 -4.36 19.57
CA TRP A 63 -23.06 -3.14 18.94
C TRP A 63 -24.58 -3.02 19.03
N ASP A 64 -25.34 -4.07 18.73
CA ASP A 64 -26.82 -4.03 18.79
C ASP A 64 -27.37 -3.96 20.22
N GLU A 65 -26.70 -4.57 21.20
CA GLU A 65 -27.04 -4.42 22.63
C GLU A 65 -26.98 -2.97 23.13
N LEU A 66 -26.23 -2.10 22.44
CA LEU A 66 -25.93 -0.72 22.83
C LEU A 66 -26.50 0.31 21.84
N ALA A 67 -27.66 0.02 21.25
CA ALA A 67 -28.24 0.80 20.15
C ALA A 67 -28.37 2.31 20.42
N ASP A 68 -28.70 2.67 21.66
CA ASP A 68 -29.00 4.04 22.08
C ASP A 68 -27.84 4.72 22.84
N ASP A 69 -26.66 4.10 22.87
CA ASP A 69 -25.48 4.64 23.55
C ASP A 69 -24.72 5.66 22.68
N VAL A 70 -23.82 6.43 23.30
CA VAL A 70 -22.93 7.36 22.60
C VAL A 70 -22.07 6.58 21.61
N ALA A 71 -22.03 7.03 20.35
CA ALA A 71 -21.44 6.26 19.24
C ALA A 71 -20.01 5.75 19.51
N ILE A 72 -19.13 6.58 20.10
CA ILE A 72 -17.75 6.17 20.42
C ILE A 72 -17.70 5.13 21.56
N ILE A 73 -18.60 5.19 22.54
CA ILE A 73 -18.70 4.20 23.62
C ILE A 73 -19.25 2.89 23.07
N ARG A 74 -20.30 2.96 22.25
CA ARG A 74 -20.85 1.82 21.51
C ARG A 74 -19.78 1.09 20.69
N ARG A 75 -18.97 1.85 19.94
CA ARG A 75 -17.82 1.34 19.16
C ARG A 75 -16.78 0.70 20.07
N ALA A 76 -16.41 1.35 21.18
CA ALA A 76 -15.41 0.85 22.11
C ALA A 76 -15.83 -0.48 22.75
N GLU A 77 -17.05 -0.58 23.26
CA GLU A 77 -17.58 -1.79 23.90
C GLU A 77 -17.74 -2.94 22.89
N ALA A 78 -18.16 -2.64 21.66
CA ALA A 78 -18.23 -3.63 20.59
C ALA A 78 -16.85 -4.19 20.23
N LEU A 79 -15.84 -3.32 20.10
CA LEU A 79 -14.44 -3.73 19.87
C LEU A 79 -13.89 -4.53 21.05
N LYS A 80 -14.10 -4.07 22.29
CA LYS A 80 -13.71 -4.80 23.50
C LYS A 80 -14.31 -6.20 23.52
N CYS A 81 -15.60 -6.32 23.23
CA CYS A 81 -16.29 -7.61 23.14
C CYS A 81 -15.64 -8.50 22.08
N ALA A 82 -15.42 -7.99 20.87
CA ALA A 82 -14.80 -8.76 19.79
C ALA A 82 -13.39 -9.25 20.13
N PHE A 83 -12.50 -8.37 20.61
CA PHE A 83 -11.15 -8.75 21.05
C PHE A 83 -11.17 -9.78 22.18
N SER A 84 -12.10 -9.65 23.13
CA SER A 84 -12.20 -10.55 24.28
C SER A 84 -12.75 -11.93 23.93
N HIS A 85 -13.23 -12.19 22.71
CA HIS A 85 -13.83 -13.48 22.36
C HIS A 85 -13.19 -14.14 21.14
N LEU A 86 -12.07 -13.61 20.64
CA LEU A 86 -11.30 -14.26 19.59
C LEU A 86 -10.64 -15.53 20.11
N THR A 87 -10.78 -16.62 19.37
CA THR A 87 -10.07 -17.87 19.65
C THR A 87 -8.55 -17.68 19.48
N PRO A 88 -7.73 -17.87 20.53
CA PRO A 88 -6.28 -17.83 20.41
C PRO A 88 -5.76 -19.10 19.72
N ASN A 89 -4.72 -18.97 18.90
CA ASN A 89 -4.04 -20.12 18.31
C ASN A 89 -2.53 -19.82 18.16
N ILE A 90 -1.70 -20.75 18.64
CA ILE A 90 -0.24 -20.66 18.59
C ILE A 90 0.33 -21.88 17.87
N PHE A 91 1.03 -21.65 16.77
CA PHE A 91 1.61 -22.73 15.99
C PHE A 91 2.92 -23.23 16.63
N PRO A 92 3.18 -24.55 16.67
CA PRO A 92 4.43 -25.09 17.19
C PRO A 92 5.65 -24.49 16.50
N GLY A 93 6.58 -23.98 17.31
CA GLY A 93 7.78 -23.30 16.86
C GLY A 93 7.65 -21.78 16.78
N GLU A 94 6.49 -21.16 16.99
CA GLU A 94 6.41 -19.70 17.09
C GLU A 94 7.16 -19.16 18.32
N LYS A 95 7.80 -17.99 18.18
CA LYS A 95 8.32 -17.17 19.30
C LYS A 95 7.60 -15.83 19.41
N LEU A 96 7.17 -15.29 18.26
CA LEU A 96 6.22 -14.19 18.14
C LEU A 96 4.85 -14.78 17.80
N VAL A 97 3.83 -14.43 18.56
CA VAL A 97 2.50 -15.05 18.49
C VAL A 97 1.42 -14.00 18.22
N MET A 98 0.17 -14.45 18.15
CA MET A 98 -1.02 -13.69 17.73
C MET A 98 -1.17 -13.58 16.21
N GLN A 99 -2.43 -13.54 15.77
CA GLN A 99 -2.82 -13.32 14.38
C GLN A 99 -4.27 -12.79 14.34
N LYS A 100 -4.77 -12.39 13.17
CA LYS A 100 -6.09 -11.76 13.04
C LYS A 100 -7.26 -12.67 13.47
N THR A 101 -7.16 -13.98 13.22
CA THR A 101 -8.18 -15.01 13.56
C THR A 101 -7.53 -16.31 14.06
N ALA A 102 -8.27 -17.41 14.19
CA ALA A 102 -7.66 -18.71 14.47
C ALA A 102 -6.84 -19.28 13.29
N TRP A 103 -7.03 -18.78 12.06
CA TRP A 103 -6.36 -19.25 10.85
C TRP A 103 -4.99 -18.58 10.65
N TYR A 104 -4.04 -19.31 10.07
CA TYR A 104 -2.71 -18.77 9.79
C TYR A 104 -2.76 -17.59 8.81
N ARG A 105 -3.46 -17.74 7.68
CA ARG A 105 -3.81 -16.67 6.72
C ARG A 105 -5.27 -16.25 6.88
N GLY A 106 -5.61 -15.77 8.07
CA GLY A 106 -6.98 -15.46 8.47
C GLY A 106 -7.38 -14.00 8.31
N SER A 107 -8.61 -13.76 7.85
CA SER A 107 -9.29 -12.47 7.93
C SER A 107 -10.79 -12.68 8.19
N PHE A 108 -11.57 -11.61 8.32
CA PHE A 108 -13.01 -11.65 8.56
C PHE A 108 -13.70 -10.46 7.87
N PRO A 109 -15.00 -10.55 7.55
CA PRO A 109 -15.77 -9.45 6.99
C PRO A 109 -16.01 -8.36 8.03
N MET A 110 -16.19 -7.14 7.55
CA MET A 110 -16.56 -5.98 8.38
C MET A 110 -17.86 -5.39 7.85
N PRO A 111 -19.01 -6.04 8.12
CA PRO A 111 -20.30 -5.65 7.55
C PRO A 111 -20.77 -4.25 7.98
N TRP A 112 -20.22 -3.70 9.06
CA TRP A 112 -20.44 -2.31 9.45
C TRP A 112 -19.81 -1.29 8.49
N LEU A 113 -18.77 -1.69 7.75
CA LEU A 113 -18.19 -0.88 6.68
C LEU A 113 -18.95 -1.10 5.38
N SER A 114 -18.95 -2.35 4.90
CA SER A 114 -19.61 -2.76 3.66
C SER A 114 -20.07 -4.21 3.79
N GLU A 115 -21.29 -4.48 3.33
CA GLU A 115 -21.96 -5.78 3.35
C GLU A 115 -22.27 -6.29 1.93
N SER A 116 -22.25 -5.40 0.93
CA SER A 116 -22.82 -5.65 -0.39
C SER A 116 -22.05 -6.72 -1.19
N PHE A 117 -20.72 -6.64 -1.21
CA PHE A 117 -19.88 -7.43 -2.12
C PHE A 117 -19.83 -8.92 -1.80
N PHE A 118 -20.16 -9.32 -0.57
CA PHE A 118 -20.19 -10.73 -0.16
C PHE A 118 -21.62 -11.26 0.10
N LEU A 119 -22.65 -10.41 0.03
CA LEU A 119 -24.04 -10.84 -0.14
C LEU A 119 -24.37 -11.24 -1.58
N ALA A 120 -23.71 -10.63 -2.57
CA ALA A 120 -23.94 -10.89 -3.99
C ALA A 120 -23.76 -12.37 -4.43
N ASN A 121 -23.04 -13.18 -3.63
CA ASN A 121 -22.82 -14.61 -3.90
C ASN A 121 -23.79 -15.53 -3.11
N ALA A 122 -24.64 -14.98 -2.24
CA ALA A 122 -25.43 -15.74 -1.28
C ALA A 122 -26.92 -15.90 -1.66
N ASP A 123 -27.48 -14.99 -2.45
CA ASP A 123 -28.91 -15.00 -2.81
C ASP A 123 -29.15 -14.51 -4.25
N GLU A 124 -29.98 -15.24 -5.02
CA GLU A 124 -30.63 -14.73 -6.24
C GLU A 124 -31.74 -13.68 -5.93
N LEU A 125 -31.99 -13.39 -4.64
CA LEU A 125 -33.17 -12.66 -4.14
C LEU A 125 -32.93 -11.20 -3.72
N THR A 126 -31.69 -10.71 -3.71
CA THR A 126 -31.45 -9.26 -3.63
C THR A 126 -31.35 -8.73 -5.05
N ALA A 127 -32.44 -8.13 -5.54
CA ALA A 127 -32.45 -7.37 -6.77
C ALA A 127 -31.52 -6.16 -6.61
N ARG A 128 -30.22 -6.38 -6.78
CA ARG A 128 -29.24 -5.30 -6.80
C ARG A 128 -29.48 -4.50 -8.08
N THR A 129 -29.72 -3.20 -7.93
CA THR A 129 -29.42 -2.26 -9.00
C THR A 129 -27.91 -2.37 -9.27
N ASP A 130 -27.48 -2.65 -10.51
CA ASP A 130 -26.06 -2.62 -10.90
C ASP A 130 -25.44 -1.27 -10.47
N THR A 131 -24.76 -1.23 -9.32
CA THR A 131 -24.04 -0.05 -8.81
C THR A 131 -22.63 -0.03 -9.38
N GLY A 132 -22.07 1.15 -9.58
CA GLY A 132 -20.73 1.33 -10.16
C GLY A 132 -19.61 0.64 -9.39
N SER A 133 -19.73 0.54 -8.07
CA SER A 133 -18.74 -0.08 -7.17
C SER A 133 -18.41 -1.55 -7.49
N ASP A 134 -19.29 -2.26 -8.19
CA ASP A 134 -19.06 -3.67 -8.57
C ASP A 134 -18.27 -3.83 -9.87
N SER A 135 -18.24 -2.79 -10.71
CA SER A 135 -17.71 -2.89 -12.09
C SER A 135 -16.21 -3.18 -12.10
N ALA A 136 -15.47 -2.58 -11.18
CA ALA A 136 -14.05 -2.86 -10.99
C ALA A 136 -13.77 -4.33 -10.62
N GLY A 137 -14.67 -4.96 -9.86
CA GLY A 137 -14.57 -6.37 -9.48
C GLY A 137 -14.66 -7.32 -10.67
N LYS A 138 -15.50 -7.00 -11.66
CA LYS A 138 -15.68 -7.81 -12.89
C LYS A 138 -14.43 -7.81 -13.79
N LEU A 139 -13.61 -6.76 -13.71
CA LEU A 139 -12.37 -6.58 -14.48
C LEU A 139 -11.10 -6.89 -13.69
N SER A 140 -11.25 -7.38 -12.46
CA SER A 140 -10.13 -7.69 -11.56
C SER A 140 -9.88 -9.19 -11.49
N HIS A 141 -8.61 -9.59 -11.53
CA HIS A 141 -8.22 -10.99 -11.63
C HIS A 141 -7.26 -11.40 -10.51
N PHE A 142 -7.42 -12.62 -10.01
CA PHE A 142 -6.48 -13.27 -9.09
C PHE A 142 -5.70 -14.38 -9.80
N GLY A 143 -4.49 -14.67 -9.32
CA GLY A 143 -3.82 -15.92 -9.63
C GLY A 143 -4.55 -17.07 -8.94
N GLY A 144 -4.83 -18.15 -9.67
CA GLY A 144 -5.47 -19.36 -9.12
C GLY A 144 -4.55 -20.27 -8.31
N GLY A 145 -3.26 -19.91 -8.17
CA GLY A 145 -2.28 -20.68 -7.41
C GLY A 145 -2.02 -20.12 -6.01
N GLY A 146 -1.08 -20.75 -5.31
CA GLY A 146 -0.66 -20.33 -3.96
C GLY A 146 -1.75 -20.54 -2.91
N GLY A 147 -2.02 -19.51 -2.10
CA GLY A 147 -3.03 -19.57 -1.04
C GLY A 147 -4.41 -19.00 -1.39
N ASN A 148 -4.62 -18.50 -2.61
CA ASN A 148 -5.92 -17.94 -3.01
C ASN A 148 -6.94 -19.06 -3.23
N VAL A 149 -8.15 -18.88 -2.69
CA VAL A 149 -9.33 -19.71 -2.95
C VAL A 149 -10.21 -18.96 -3.95
N THR A 150 -9.94 -19.15 -5.24
CA THR A 150 -10.67 -18.45 -6.31
C THR A 150 -11.97 -19.16 -6.69
N GLN A 151 -12.09 -20.45 -6.39
CA GLN A 151 -13.28 -21.28 -6.66
C GLN A 151 -13.64 -22.12 -5.44
N SER A 152 -14.92 -22.42 -5.26
CA SER A 152 -15.41 -23.33 -4.23
C SER A 152 -15.00 -24.78 -4.54
N TYR A 153 -14.61 -25.54 -3.52
CA TYR A 153 -14.27 -26.96 -3.66
C TYR A 153 -14.49 -27.71 -2.34
N GLY A 154 -14.96 -28.96 -2.43
CA GLY A 154 -15.31 -29.76 -1.25
C GLY A 154 -16.30 -29.03 -0.34
N ASN A 155 -15.91 -28.82 0.93
CA ASN A 155 -16.70 -28.08 1.93
C ASN A 155 -16.23 -26.62 2.09
N ILE A 156 -15.47 -26.08 1.14
CA ILE A 156 -14.98 -24.70 1.16
C ILE A 156 -15.69 -23.89 0.07
N VAL A 157 -16.25 -22.75 0.46
CA VAL A 157 -16.90 -21.78 -0.42
C VAL A 157 -15.95 -20.61 -0.69
N SER A 158 -15.77 -20.24 -1.95
CA SER A 158 -15.01 -19.04 -2.36
C SER A 158 -15.85 -17.79 -2.13
N ILE A 159 -15.29 -16.81 -1.41
CA ILE A 159 -15.88 -15.50 -1.14
C ILE A 159 -14.95 -14.41 -1.67
N ALA A 160 -15.55 -13.41 -2.33
CA ALA A 160 -14.83 -12.28 -2.94
C ALA A 160 -13.68 -12.70 -3.88
N GLY A 161 -13.81 -13.89 -4.51
CA GLY A 161 -12.84 -14.41 -5.49
C GLY A 161 -11.47 -14.77 -4.93
N LYS A 162 -11.25 -14.74 -3.60
CA LYS A 162 -9.95 -15.04 -2.98
C LYS A 162 -10.05 -15.88 -1.70
N PHE A 163 -11.09 -15.73 -0.90
CA PHE A 163 -11.09 -16.30 0.45
C PHE A 163 -11.93 -17.55 0.56
N GLY A 164 -11.42 -18.57 1.24
CA GLY A 164 -12.18 -19.75 1.59
C GLY A 164 -12.93 -19.54 2.90
N ILE A 165 -14.23 -19.86 2.93
CA ILE A 165 -14.99 -20.05 4.16
C ILE A 165 -15.49 -21.49 4.20
N ARG A 166 -15.56 -22.09 5.39
CA ARG A 166 -16.18 -23.40 5.53
C ARG A 166 -17.68 -23.31 5.28
N ALA A 167 -18.25 -24.25 4.54
CA ALA A 167 -19.65 -24.22 4.12
C ALA A 167 -20.62 -24.05 5.31
N GLU A 168 -20.33 -24.68 6.46
CA GLU A 168 -21.12 -24.57 7.69
C GLU A 168 -21.13 -23.18 8.32
N GLN A 169 -20.14 -22.32 8.00
CA GLN A 169 -20.07 -20.93 8.50
C GLN A 169 -20.74 -19.93 7.56
N THR A 170 -21.11 -20.32 6.34
CA THR A 170 -21.76 -19.45 5.35
C THR A 170 -23.08 -18.85 5.87
N PRO A 171 -23.98 -19.60 6.56
CA PRO A 171 -25.20 -19.01 7.10
C PRO A 171 -24.93 -17.89 8.13
N ALA A 172 -23.87 -18.03 8.93
CA ALA A 172 -23.47 -17.00 9.89
C ALA A 172 -22.94 -15.75 9.16
N LEU A 173 -22.13 -15.93 8.10
CA LEU A 173 -21.65 -14.84 7.24
C LEU A 173 -22.82 -14.04 6.65
N ILE A 174 -23.82 -14.73 6.07
CA ILE A 174 -25.00 -14.10 5.46
C ILE A 174 -25.83 -13.37 6.52
N ALA A 175 -26.08 -13.99 7.67
CA ALA A 175 -26.82 -13.36 8.76
C ALA A 175 -26.14 -12.08 9.26
N LEU A 176 -24.80 -12.08 9.36
CA LEU A 176 -24.04 -10.91 9.73
C LEU A 176 -24.15 -9.78 8.70
N ALA A 177 -24.06 -10.11 7.41
CA ALA A 177 -24.21 -9.11 6.36
C ALA A 177 -25.60 -8.46 6.37
N ARG A 178 -26.66 -9.29 6.43
CA ARG A 178 -28.06 -8.82 6.52
C ARG A 178 -28.32 -7.97 7.77
N ALA A 179 -27.63 -8.25 8.88
CA ALA A 179 -27.78 -7.46 10.09
C ALA A 179 -27.33 -6.00 9.90
N TRP A 180 -26.49 -5.68 8.92
CA TRP A 180 -25.99 -4.32 8.67
C TRP A 180 -26.60 -3.63 7.45
N GLU A 181 -27.48 -4.33 6.72
CA GLU A 181 -28.17 -3.78 5.55
C GLU A 181 -28.89 -2.47 5.89
N GLY A 182 -28.64 -1.44 5.08
CA GLY A 182 -29.26 -0.12 5.24
C GLY A 182 -28.66 0.75 6.36
N ARG A 183 -27.66 0.26 7.10
CA ARG A 183 -27.02 1.00 8.21
C ARG A 183 -25.49 0.95 8.27
N SER A 184 -24.84 0.25 7.36
CA SER A 184 -23.38 0.28 7.20
C SER A 184 -22.88 1.65 6.70
N VAL A 185 -21.57 1.86 6.73
CA VAL A 185 -20.94 3.04 6.13
C VAL A 185 -21.24 3.11 4.63
N GLU A 186 -21.20 1.98 3.92
CA GLU A 186 -21.58 1.89 2.52
C GLU A 186 -23.03 2.31 2.29
N ALA A 187 -23.99 1.71 3.00
CA ALA A 187 -25.41 1.97 2.79
C ALA A 187 -25.80 3.42 3.15
N LEU A 188 -25.29 3.94 4.26
CA LEU A 188 -25.49 5.34 4.64
C LEU A 188 -24.76 6.29 3.68
N GLY A 189 -23.53 5.94 3.28
CA GLY A 189 -22.74 6.66 2.28
C GLY A 189 -23.54 6.88 1.01
N HIS A 190 -23.99 5.77 0.43
CA HIS A 190 -24.82 5.73 -0.77
C HIS A 190 -26.09 6.59 -0.63
N LYS A 191 -26.81 6.46 0.49
CA LYS A 191 -28.01 7.26 0.76
C LYS A 191 -27.76 8.78 0.65
N TYR A 192 -26.65 9.27 1.20
CA TYR A 192 -26.38 10.71 1.26
C TYR A 192 -25.63 11.23 0.03
N GLU A 193 -24.79 10.43 -0.63
CA GLU A 193 -24.15 10.85 -1.89
C GLU A 193 -25.14 11.00 -3.03
N MET A 194 -26.27 10.27 -3.02
CA MET A 194 -27.38 10.47 -3.96
C MET A 194 -28.00 11.88 -3.90
N LEU A 195 -27.73 12.66 -2.84
CA LEU A 195 -28.17 14.05 -2.71
C LEU A 195 -27.25 15.04 -3.43
N ILE A 196 -26.08 14.61 -3.92
CA ILE A 196 -25.21 15.44 -4.75
C ILE A 196 -25.95 15.74 -6.07
N PRO A 197 -26.05 17.00 -6.51
CA PRO A 197 -26.77 17.36 -7.73
C PRO A 197 -26.36 16.56 -8.97
N ASP A 198 -25.05 16.30 -9.12
CA ASP A 198 -24.47 15.55 -10.23
C ASP A 198 -24.13 14.09 -9.86
N TYR A 199 -24.87 13.49 -8.91
CA TYR A 199 -24.64 12.12 -8.46
C TYR A 199 -24.61 11.10 -9.62
N GLN A 200 -25.49 11.26 -10.61
CA GLN A 200 -25.54 10.34 -11.75
C GLN A 200 -24.20 10.30 -12.52
N VAL A 201 -23.52 11.44 -12.67
CA VAL A 201 -22.19 11.50 -13.29
C VAL A 201 -21.17 10.73 -12.45
N LYS A 202 -21.20 10.88 -11.11
CA LYS A 202 -20.37 10.06 -10.21
C LYS A 202 -20.65 8.56 -10.41
N GLU A 203 -21.92 8.17 -10.49
CA GLU A 203 -22.31 6.78 -10.68
C GLU A 203 -21.78 6.21 -12.01
N ASP A 204 -21.89 6.97 -13.09
CA ASP A 204 -21.43 6.57 -14.41
C ASP A 204 -19.88 6.54 -14.51
N ILE A 205 -19.18 7.43 -13.79
CA ILE A 205 -17.73 7.38 -13.58
C ILE A 205 -17.31 6.07 -12.90
N MET A 206 -18.03 5.64 -11.86
CA MET A 206 -17.74 4.38 -11.16
C MET A 206 -18.06 3.16 -12.05
N LYS A 207 -19.18 3.16 -12.78
CA LYS A 207 -19.56 2.08 -13.71
C LYS A 207 -18.59 1.90 -14.87
N SER A 208 -18.02 3.00 -15.36
CA SER A 208 -16.99 2.99 -16.40
C SER A 208 -15.58 2.69 -15.88
N VAL A 209 -15.40 2.59 -14.55
CA VAL A 209 -14.13 2.34 -13.86
C VAL A 209 -13.11 3.45 -14.13
N ILE A 210 -13.59 4.68 -14.41
CA ILE A 210 -12.73 5.87 -14.47
C ILE A 210 -12.14 6.13 -13.08
N CYS A 211 -12.95 5.99 -12.03
CA CYS A 211 -12.48 5.93 -10.65
C CYS A 211 -12.55 4.46 -10.18
N MET A 212 -11.45 3.95 -9.64
CA MET A 212 -11.31 2.51 -9.38
C MET A 212 -12.21 1.97 -8.26
N PHE A 213 -12.37 2.71 -7.15
CA PHE A 213 -13.20 2.30 -6.02
C PHE A 213 -13.61 3.49 -5.13
N ASP A 214 -14.62 3.30 -4.30
CA ASP A 214 -15.11 4.27 -3.32
C ASP A 214 -14.29 4.26 -2.03
N SER A 215 -14.27 5.36 -1.28
CA SER A 215 -13.30 5.56 -0.20
C SER A 215 -13.77 5.01 1.16
N GLY A 216 -14.87 5.54 1.69
CA GLY A 216 -15.15 5.52 3.15
C GLY A 216 -15.51 4.18 3.77
N TYR A 217 -15.90 3.19 2.97
CA TYR A 217 -16.24 1.86 3.42
C TYR A 217 -15.29 0.77 2.91
N THR A 218 -14.44 1.10 1.94
CA THR A 218 -13.56 0.11 1.32
C THR A 218 -12.31 -0.12 2.15
N ILE A 219 -11.57 0.95 2.41
CA ILE A 219 -10.31 0.94 3.16
C ILE A 219 -10.10 2.31 3.85
N PRO A 220 -10.97 2.69 4.81
CA PRO A 220 -10.97 4.02 5.42
C PRO A 220 -9.74 4.32 6.29
N GLN A 221 -9.03 3.27 6.71
CA GLN A 221 -7.72 3.36 7.34
C GLN A 221 -6.64 2.72 6.46
N GLY A 222 -5.38 2.99 6.78
CA GLY A 222 -4.23 2.48 6.04
C GLY A 222 -3.70 3.48 5.02
N ARG A 223 -2.70 3.05 4.24
CA ARG A 223 -1.76 3.96 3.53
C ARG A 223 -1.28 5.09 4.46
N GLU A 224 -0.93 4.69 5.68
CA GLU A 224 -0.45 5.56 6.74
C GLU A 224 0.58 4.81 7.59
N VAL A 225 1.24 5.54 8.47
CA VAL A 225 2.26 4.99 9.36
C VAL A 225 1.74 4.92 10.78
N VAL A 226 1.97 3.80 11.43
CA VAL A 226 1.60 3.56 12.83
C VAL A 226 2.51 4.36 13.77
N ASN A 227 2.03 4.67 14.97
CA ASN A 227 2.88 5.16 16.05
C ASN A 227 2.80 4.23 17.26
N TYR A 228 3.91 3.58 17.60
CA TYR A 228 3.98 2.66 18.75
C TYR A 228 4.45 3.32 20.05
N TYR A 229 4.68 4.64 20.06
CA TYR A 229 5.30 5.33 21.18
C TYR A 229 4.57 5.10 22.51
N TYR A 230 3.26 5.37 22.58
CA TYR A 230 2.56 5.36 23.86
C TYR A 230 2.62 4.00 24.56
N PRO A 231 2.30 2.86 23.91
CA PRO A 231 2.37 1.56 24.59
C PRO A 231 3.81 1.14 24.91
N LEU A 232 4.77 1.47 24.05
CA LEU A 232 6.18 1.19 24.29
C LEU A 232 6.79 2.05 25.41
N GLN A 233 6.23 3.22 25.69
CA GLN A 233 6.66 4.11 26.77
C GLN A 233 5.96 3.80 28.10
N TYR A 234 4.65 3.55 28.08
CA TYR A 234 3.83 3.53 29.30
C TYR A 234 3.29 2.14 29.65
N GLY A 235 3.33 1.17 28.73
CA GLY A 235 2.56 -0.06 28.84
C GLY A 235 1.05 0.20 28.71
N LEU A 236 0.26 -0.87 28.64
CA LEU A 236 -1.19 -0.76 28.50
C LEU A 236 -1.85 -0.22 29.77
N ASP A 237 -1.39 -0.60 30.96
CA ASP A 237 -1.93 -0.05 32.21
C ASP A 237 -1.61 1.44 32.37
N GLY A 238 -0.43 1.89 31.94
CA GLY A 238 -0.08 3.30 31.98
C GLY A 238 -1.03 4.15 31.13
N ILE A 239 -1.38 3.68 29.92
CA ILE A 239 -2.36 4.36 29.06
C ILE A 239 -3.76 4.32 29.67
N LYS A 240 -4.17 3.16 30.20
CA LYS A 240 -5.49 3.00 30.86
C LYS A 240 -5.64 3.95 32.05
N ASN A 241 -4.61 4.06 32.88
CA ASN A 241 -4.60 4.95 34.04
C ASN A 241 -4.61 6.41 33.60
N PHE A 242 -3.81 6.78 32.60
CA PHE A 242 -3.87 8.13 32.00
C PHE A 242 -5.28 8.46 31.49
N ALA A 243 -5.92 7.53 30.77
CA ALA A 243 -7.26 7.72 30.25
C ALA A 243 -8.28 7.87 31.39
N LEU A 244 -8.19 7.07 32.46
CA LEU A 244 -9.03 7.21 33.66
C LEU A 244 -8.86 8.59 34.33
N GLU A 245 -7.62 9.01 34.55
CA GLU A 245 -7.33 10.32 35.16
C GLU A 245 -7.85 11.47 34.30
N GLN A 246 -7.62 11.43 32.98
CA GLN A 246 -8.10 12.47 32.07
C GLN A 246 -9.63 12.47 31.96
N ARG A 247 -10.26 11.29 31.91
CA ARG A 247 -11.71 11.13 31.93
C ARG A 247 -12.31 11.84 33.14
N ASP A 248 -11.75 11.60 34.32
CA ASP A 248 -12.25 12.17 35.58
C ASP A 248 -12.02 13.70 35.63
N GLN A 249 -10.91 14.19 35.06
CA GLN A 249 -10.64 15.64 34.96
C GLN A 249 -11.61 16.38 34.04
N VAL A 250 -11.93 15.81 32.88
CA VAL A 250 -12.78 16.46 31.87
C VAL A 250 -14.27 16.18 32.05
N ALA A 251 -14.64 15.28 32.97
CA ALA A 251 -16.03 14.87 33.18
C ALA A 251 -16.94 16.08 33.48
N GLY A 252 -17.94 16.30 32.62
CA GLY A 252 -18.87 17.43 32.77
C GLY A 252 -18.33 18.78 32.29
N ASN A 253 -17.08 18.87 31.85
CA ASN A 253 -16.39 20.13 31.56
C ASN A 253 -16.10 20.28 30.05
N ALA A 254 -16.67 21.32 29.43
CA ALA A 254 -16.43 21.63 28.02
C ALA A 254 -15.15 22.46 27.77
N ASP A 255 -14.54 23.04 28.82
CA ASP A 255 -13.31 23.84 28.79
C ASP A 255 -13.21 24.86 27.64
N GLY A 256 -14.33 25.54 27.34
CA GLY A 256 -14.39 26.58 26.30
C GLY A 256 -14.56 26.06 24.87
N ASP A 257 -14.59 24.74 24.65
CA ASP A 257 -14.95 24.11 23.36
C ASP A 257 -16.42 23.64 23.40
N GLY A 258 -17.33 24.50 22.93
CA GLY A 258 -18.77 24.24 22.93
C GLY A 258 -19.25 23.20 21.90
N ILE A 259 -18.36 22.65 21.07
CA ILE A 259 -18.72 21.67 20.02
C ILE A 259 -18.24 20.28 20.42
N THR A 260 -16.96 20.12 20.74
CA THR A 260 -16.34 18.81 21.05
C THR A 260 -15.73 18.72 22.45
N GLY A 261 -15.84 19.77 23.28
CA GLY A 261 -15.23 19.80 24.60
C GLY A 261 -15.74 18.69 25.53
N MET A 262 -17.05 18.41 25.46
CA MET A 262 -17.68 17.30 26.20
C MET A 262 -17.28 15.92 25.66
N ASP A 263 -16.93 15.82 24.38
CA ASP A 263 -16.60 14.53 23.76
C ASP A 263 -15.30 13.93 24.31
N ARG A 264 -14.45 14.75 24.94
CA ARG A 264 -13.22 14.29 25.60
C ARG A 264 -13.51 13.24 26.68
N LEU A 265 -14.61 13.39 27.43
CA LEU A 265 -15.04 12.41 28.43
C LEU A 265 -15.22 11.03 27.76
N TYR A 266 -15.99 10.99 26.68
CA TYR A 266 -16.32 9.76 25.98
C TYR A 266 -15.10 9.18 25.27
N TYR A 267 -14.23 10.02 24.72
CA TYR A 267 -12.97 9.57 24.13
C TYR A 267 -12.07 8.86 25.15
N TYR A 268 -11.81 9.48 26.30
CA TYR A 268 -10.95 8.86 27.30
C TYR A 268 -11.57 7.57 27.87
N ASP A 269 -12.89 7.53 28.09
CA ASP A 269 -13.52 6.29 28.53
C ASP A 269 -13.49 5.20 27.44
N ALA A 270 -13.66 5.56 26.17
CA ALA A 270 -13.50 4.65 25.04
C ALA A 270 -12.08 4.07 24.94
N VAL A 271 -11.04 4.89 25.16
CA VAL A 271 -9.65 4.41 25.22
C VAL A 271 -9.48 3.39 26.35
N ARG A 272 -9.99 3.67 27.55
CA ARG A 272 -9.96 2.72 28.68
C ARG A 272 -10.61 1.39 28.30
N ILE A 273 -11.82 1.42 27.73
CA ILE A 273 -12.60 0.23 27.34
C ILE A 273 -11.83 -0.60 26.32
N ILE A 274 -11.25 0.04 25.30
CA ILE A 274 -10.46 -0.67 24.28
C ILE A 274 -9.21 -1.31 24.88
N ILE A 275 -8.49 -0.61 25.77
CA ILE A 275 -7.32 -1.18 26.43
C ILE A 275 -7.72 -2.44 27.21
N GLU A 276 -8.85 -2.44 27.92
CA GLU A 276 -9.37 -3.65 28.60
C GLU A 276 -9.63 -4.79 27.61
N GLY A 277 -10.18 -4.49 26.42
CA GLY A 277 -10.36 -5.48 25.35
C GLY A 277 -9.05 -6.08 24.85
N LEU A 278 -8.02 -5.25 24.65
CA LEU A 278 -6.68 -5.71 24.27
C LEU A 278 -6.05 -6.56 25.37
N GLN A 279 -6.20 -6.16 26.63
CA GLN A 279 -5.68 -6.90 27.77
C GLN A 279 -6.30 -8.30 27.84
N ASN A 280 -7.61 -8.40 27.65
CA ASN A 280 -8.31 -9.69 27.59
C ASN A 280 -7.81 -10.55 26.42
N TRP A 281 -7.63 -9.96 25.24
CA TRP A 281 -7.14 -10.68 24.07
C TRP A 281 -5.73 -11.25 24.28
N ILE A 282 -4.81 -10.44 24.81
CA ILE A 282 -3.45 -10.86 25.12
C ILE A 282 -3.47 -11.94 26.22
N HIS A 283 -4.31 -11.76 27.25
CA HIS A 283 -4.45 -12.73 28.33
C HIS A 283 -4.98 -14.09 27.85
N HIS A 284 -5.89 -14.13 26.87
CA HIS A 284 -6.33 -15.41 26.30
C HIS A 284 -5.21 -16.14 25.55
N TYR A 285 -4.35 -15.41 24.83
CA TYR A 285 -3.13 -16.01 24.25
C TYR A 285 -2.14 -16.48 25.33
N GLU A 286 -2.02 -15.73 26.44
CA GLU A 286 -1.19 -16.10 27.59
C GLU A 286 -1.67 -17.43 28.19
N GLN A 287 -2.98 -17.54 28.50
CA GLN A 287 -3.59 -18.75 29.03
C GLN A 287 -3.41 -19.93 28.07
N HIS A 288 -3.67 -19.73 26.78
CA HIS A 288 -3.50 -20.77 25.77
C HIS A 288 -2.05 -21.25 25.67
N ALA A 289 -1.06 -20.34 25.77
CA ALA A 289 0.35 -20.74 25.82
C ALA A 289 0.68 -21.59 27.05
N ARG A 290 0.10 -21.29 28.22
CA ARG A 290 0.26 -22.11 29.45
C ARG A 290 -0.34 -23.50 29.28
N GLU A 291 -1.55 -23.60 28.72
CA GLU A 291 -2.21 -24.87 28.42
C GLU A 291 -1.38 -25.72 27.46
N LEU A 292 -0.85 -25.13 26.39
CA LEU A 292 0.04 -25.81 25.45
C LEU A 292 1.33 -26.29 26.13
N ALA A 293 1.91 -25.50 27.04
CA ALA A 293 3.08 -25.89 27.81
C ALA A 293 2.82 -27.13 28.68
N GLU A 294 1.66 -27.21 29.34
CA GLU A 294 1.27 -28.36 30.17
C GLU A 294 1.06 -29.65 29.36
N GLN A 295 0.56 -29.51 28.13
CA GLN A 295 0.26 -30.64 27.24
C GLN A 295 1.46 -31.09 26.39
N THR A 296 2.55 -30.31 26.36
CA THR A 296 3.70 -30.57 25.50
C THR A 296 4.73 -31.48 26.16
N ALA A 297 5.01 -32.62 25.53
CA ALA A 297 6.04 -33.56 25.97
C ALA A 297 7.47 -33.07 25.66
N ASP A 298 7.65 -32.37 24.55
CA ASP A 298 8.96 -31.83 24.14
C ASP A 298 9.42 -30.69 25.07
N ALA A 299 10.57 -30.88 25.72
CA ALA A 299 11.03 -29.97 26.77
C ALA A 299 11.37 -28.57 26.22
N GLN A 300 11.90 -28.49 25.00
CA GLN A 300 12.25 -27.22 24.37
C GLN A 300 10.99 -26.43 24.00
N GLN A 301 10.04 -27.06 23.30
CA GLN A 301 8.79 -26.42 22.91
C GLN A 301 7.95 -26.01 24.14
N ARG A 302 7.95 -26.81 25.21
CA ARG A 302 7.33 -26.44 26.49
C ARG A 302 7.95 -25.18 27.09
N GLN A 303 9.28 -25.07 27.08
CA GLN A 303 9.95 -23.86 27.55
C GLN A 303 9.58 -22.66 26.67
N GLU A 304 9.53 -22.82 25.35
CA GLU A 304 9.15 -21.75 24.43
C GLU A 304 7.72 -21.24 24.68
N TYR A 305 6.76 -22.14 24.95
CA TYR A 305 5.40 -21.76 25.34
C TYR A 305 5.36 -21.04 26.69
N THR A 306 6.20 -21.48 27.64
CA THR A 306 6.35 -20.78 28.94
C THR A 306 6.88 -19.37 28.73
N ASP A 307 7.91 -19.20 27.91
CA ASP A 307 8.48 -17.88 27.59
C ASP A 307 7.48 -16.98 26.85
N ILE A 308 6.63 -17.55 25.98
CA ILE A 308 5.52 -16.83 25.34
C ILE A 308 4.55 -16.34 26.42
N ALA A 309 4.10 -17.22 27.31
CA ALA A 309 3.18 -16.85 28.39
C ALA A 309 3.76 -15.75 29.28
N GLU A 310 5.04 -15.82 29.66
CA GLU A 310 5.70 -14.78 30.45
C GLU A 310 5.81 -13.44 29.70
N CYS A 311 6.15 -13.47 28.41
CA CYS A 311 6.19 -12.29 27.56
C CYS A 311 4.80 -11.63 27.49
N LEU A 312 3.75 -12.40 27.21
CA LEU A 312 2.38 -11.90 27.09
C LEU A 312 1.85 -11.38 28.43
N ALA A 313 2.08 -12.10 29.53
CA ALA A 313 1.69 -11.67 30.87
C ALA A 313 2.28 -10.30 31.22
N TRP A 314 3.54 -10.04 30.84
CA TRP A 314 4.19 -8.76 31.09
C TRP A 314 3.62 -7.63 30.21
N ILE A 315 3.60 -7.80 28.89
CA ILE A 315 3.20 -6.71 27.96
C ILE A 315 1.70 -6.39 28.03
N THR A 316 0.88 -7.29 28.59
CA THR A 316 -0.52 -7.02 28.93
C THR A 316 -0.65 -5.80 29.83
N HIS A 317 0.35 -5.50 30.65
CA HIS A 317 0.27 -4.46 31.68
C HIS A 317 1.35 -3.39 31.51
N HIS A 318 2.59 -3.80 31.28
CA HIS A 318 3.75 -2.98 31.59
C HIS A 318 4.54 -2.54 30.36
N GLN A 319 5.40 -1.52 30.55
CA GLN A 319 6.39 -1.13 29.55
C GLN A 319 7.29 -2.33 29.20
N PRO A 320 7.54 -2.64 27.92
CA PRO A 320 8.42 -3.73 27.53
C PRO A 320 9.82 -3.60 28.13
N ARG A 321 10.36 -4.69 28.68
CA ARG A 321 11.70 -4.76 29.27
C ARG A 321 12.75 -5.21 28.26
N THR A 322 12.37 -6.05 27.31
CA THR A 322 13.29 -6.71 26.35
C THR A 322 12.92 -6.38 24.91
N PHE A 323 13.85 -6.65 23.99
CA PHE A 323 13.61 -6.53 22.55
C PHE A 323 12.47 -7.42 22.07
N ARG A 324 12.38 -8.66 22.57
CA ARG A 324 11.29 -9.59 22.22
C ARG A 324 9.94 -9.04 22.67
N GLU A 325 9.84 -8.53 23.89
CA GLU A 325 8.59 -7.95 24.41
C GLU A 325 8.17 -6.70 23.62
N ALA A 326 9.13 -5.83 23.26
CA ALA A 326 8.85 -4.63 22.48
C ALA A 326 8.36 -4.98 21.06
N LEU A 327 9.04 -5.93 20.39
CA LEU A 327 8.64 -6.41 19.07
C LEU A 327 7.26 -7.10 19.11
N GLN A 328 7.01 -7.95 20.12
CA GLN A 328 5.71 -8.60 20.32
C GLN A 328 4.61 -7.58 20.55
N LEU A 329 4.80 -6.59 21.43
CA LEU A 329 3.79 -5.56 21.69
C LEU A 329 3.50 -4.71 20.44
N SER A 330 4.52 -4.28 19.70
CA SER A 330 4.33 -3.58 18.43
C SER A 330 3.54 -4.42 17.42
N TYR A 331 3.85 -5.71 17.28
CA TYR A 331 3.13 -6.62 16.38
C TYR A 331 1.67 -6.86 16.83
N THR A 332 1.43 -7.05 18.13
CA THR A 332 0.08 -7.20 18.69
C THR A 332 -0.79 -5.97 18.40
N LEU A 333 -0.26 -4.77 18.62
CA LEU A 333 -0.97 -3.52 18.32
C LEU A 333 -1.21 -3.34 16.82
N HIS A 334 -0.26 -3.79 15.99
CA HIS A 334 -0.40 -3.81 14.53
C HIS A 334 -1.62 -4.61 14.09
N LEU A 335 -1.77 -5.83 14.59
CA LEU A 335 -2.94 -6.67 14.34
C LEU A 335 -4.22 -6.04 14.86
N ALA A 336 -4.19 -5.42 16.05
CA ALA A 336 -5.37 -4.80 16.65
C ALA A 336 -5.92 -3.66 15.77
N MET A 337 -5.09 -2.80 15.19
CA MET A 337 -5.55 -1.79 14.23
C MET A 337 -6.13 -2.42 12.97
N LEU A 338 -5.48 -3.46 12.44
CA LEU A 338 -5.97 -4.18 11.25
C LEU A 338 -7.26 -4.98 11.52
N ASN A 339 -7.63 -5.21 12.78
CA ASN A 339 -8.88 -5.84 13.19
C ASN A 339 -9.99 -4.83 13.45
N GLU A 340 -9.66 -3.55 13.68
CA GLU A 340 -10.64 -2.49 13.89
C GLU A 340 -11.36 -2.13 12.60
N ASP A 341 -10.62 -1.93 11.50
CA ASP A 341 -11.16 -1.57 10.18
C ASP A 341 -10.46 -2.32 9.04
N ALA A 342 -11.14 -2.40 7.89
CA ALA A 342 -10.55 -2.89 6.66
C ALA A 342 -9.45 -1.90 6.26
N ALA A 343 -8.21 -2.37 6.24
CA ALA A 343 -7.06 -1.53 6.00
C ALA A 343 -6.00 -2.30 5.24
N SER A 344 -5.42 -1.63 4.25
CA SER A 344 -4.18 -2.03 3.60
C SER A 344 -3.19 -0.88 3.70
N GLY A 345 -1.90 -1.16 3.75
CA GLY A 345 -0.89 -0.13 3.85
C GLY A 345 -0.76 0.51 5.23
N MET A 346 -1.23 -0.18 6.27
CA MET A 346 -0.91 0.21 7.65
C MET A 346 0.56 -0.16 7.90
N SER A 347 1.43 0.84 7.90
CA SER A 347 2.88 0.60 7.87
C SER A 347 3.48 0.65 9.27
N PRO A 348 4.26 -0.37 9.67
CA PRO A 348 5.05 -0.28 10.90
C PRO A 348 6.04 0.89 10.90
N GLY A 349 6.39 1.41 9.72
CA GLY A 349 7.27 2.57 9.59
C GLY A 349 8.70 2.22 9.96
N ARG A 350 9.36 3.07 10.74
CA ARG A 350 10.81 2.99 11.03
C ARG A 350 11.11 2.04 12.18
N LEU A 351 10.64 0.80 12.06
CA LEU A 351 10.66 -0.21 13.14
C LEU A 351 12.06 -0.44 13.71
N GLY A 352 13.10 -0.45 12.87
CA GLY A 352 14.49 -0.60 13.32
C GLY A 352 15.01 0.56 14.18
N GLN A 353 14.42 1.75 14.07
CA GLN A 353 14.76 2.91 14.92
C GLN A 353 13.88 2.94 16.18
N ILE A 354 12.60 2.57 16.02
CA ILE A 354 11.65 2.44 17.13
C ILE A 354 12.15 1.40 18.15
N LEU A 355 12.63 0.25 17.68
CA LEU A 355 13.08 -0.85 18.55
C LEU A 355 14.58 -0.81 18.90
N TRP A 356 15.33 0.14 18.34
CA TRP A 356 16.76 0.34 18.63
C TRP A 356 17.09 0.43 20.13
N PRO A 357 16.30 1.16 20.96
CA PRO A 357 16.58 1.26 22.40
C PRO A 357 16.61 -0.11 23.10
N TRP A 358 15.66 -1.01 22.80
CA TRP A 358 15.60 -2.34 23.39
C TRP A 358 16.67 -3.28 22.84
N PHE A 359 16.92 -3.24 21.53
CA PHE A 359 17.98 -4.03 20.92
C PHE A 359 19.34 -3.68 21.54
N GLY A 360 19.69 -2.39 21.57
CA GLY A 360 20.97 -1.92 22.09
C GLY A 360 21.21 -2.30 23.55
N GLN A 361 20.19 -2.21 24.42
CA GLN A 361 20.35 -2.60 25.83
C GLN A 361 20.47 -4.12 26.01
N ASP A 362 19.76 -4.92 25.22
CA ASP A 362 19.75 -6.37 25.41
C ASP A 362 21.05 -7.00 24.89
N ILE A 363 21.58 -6.50 23.78
CA ILE A 363 22.94 -6.82 23.31
C ILE A 363 23.96 -6.45 24.40
N ALA A 364 23.90 -5.23 24.94
CA ALA A 364 24.86 -4.77 25.96
C ALA A 364 24.77 -5.56 27.27
N ALA A 365 23.58 -6.05 27.62
CA ALA A 365 23.34 -6.86 28.82
C ALA A 365 23.58 -8.36 28.61
N GLY A 366 23.92 -8.81 27.40
CA GLY A 366 24.09 -10.23 27.08
C GLY A 366 22.79 -11.05 27.14
N ARG A 367 21.62 -10.39 27.06
CA ARG A 367 20.29 -11.04 27.04
C ARG A 367 19.85 -11.46 25.64
N LEU A 368 20.48 -10.91 24.62
CA LEU A 368 20.17 -11.12 23.22
C LEU A 368 21.48 -11.20 22.45
N THR A 369 21.55 -12.12 21.50
CA THR A 369 22.58 -12.18 20.46
C THR A 369 22.02 -11.63 19.14
N GLU A 370 22.89 -11.19 18.22
CA GLU A 370 22.43 -10.76 16.89
C GLU A 370 21.75 -11.89 16.11
N ASP A 371 22.14 -13.15 16.32
CA ASP A 371 21.52 -14.32 15.68
C ASP A 371 20.09 -14.56 16.20
N GLU A 372 19.86 -14.44 17.51
CA GLU A 372 18.51 -14.49 18.09
C GLU A 372 17.65 -13.30 17.64
N ALA A 373 18.23 -12.11 17.52
CA ALA A 373 17.53 -10.94 16.98
C ALA A 373 17.14 -11.18 15.51
N LEU A 374 18.05 -11.73 14.71
CA LEU A 374 17.80 -12.10 13.32
C LEU A 374 16.71 -13.17 13.20
N GLU A 375 16.71 -14.20 14.06
CA GLU A 375 15.64 -15.19 14.11
C GLU A 375 14.28 -14.53 14.38
N LEU A 376 14.18 -13.66 15.40
CA LEU A 376 12.94 -12.94 15.71
C LEU A 376 12.47 -12.06 14.54
N LEU A 377 13.39 -11.38 13.86
CA LEU A 377 13.06 -10.57 12.68
C LEU A 377 12.55 -11.43 11.52
N GLN A 378 13.16 -12.60 11.26
CA GLN A 378 12.67 -13.54 10.23
C GLN A 378 11.28 -14.07 10.59
N LEU A 379 11.02 -14.40 11.86
CA LEU A 379 9.69 -14.79 12.34
C LEU A 379 8.67 -13.66 12.15
N HIS A 380 9.04 -12.42 12.45
CA HIS A 380 8.19 -11.25 12.21
C HIS A 380 7.83 -11.10 10.73
N ARG A 381 8.76 -11.38 9.81
CA ARG A 381 8.47 -11.41 8.35
C ARG A 381 7.41 -12.45 8.01
N VAL A 382 7.52 -13.67 8.55
CA VAL A 382 6.52 -14.72 8.33
C VAL A 382 5.15 -14.27 8.85
N LYS A 383 5.08 -13.71 10.07
CA LYS A 383 3.83 -13.22 10.66
C LYS A 383 3.16 -12.12 9.83
N LEU A 384 3.92 -11.11 9.37
CA LEU A 384 3.37 -10.06 8.50
C LEU A 384 2.96 -10.56 7.11
N THR A 385 3.64 -11.59 6.59
CA THR A 385 3.27 -12.23 5.31
C THR A 385 1.92 -12.96 5.40
N CYS A 386 1.53 -13.39 6.60
CA CYS A 386 0.23 -14.02 6.85
C CYS A 386 -0.94 -13.03 6.94
N VAL A 387 -0.69 -11.72 7.00
CA VAL A 387 -1.74 -10.70 7.14
C VAL A 387 -2.50 -10.54 5.81
N ASP A 388 -3.77 -10.91 5.82
CA ASP A 388 -4.71 -10.70 4.71
C ASP A 388 -5.71 -9.56 5.03
N CYS A 389 -6.23 -8.92 3.97
CA CYS A 389 -7.26 -7.87 4.03
C CYS A 389 -8.52 -8.35 3.31
N PHE A 390 -9.62 -8.51 4.04
CA PHE A 390 -10.92 -8.87 3.46
C PHE A 390 -11.64 -7.62 2.94
N ALA A 391 -11.71 -7.49 1.60
CA ALA A 391 -12.41 -6.43 0.89
C ALA A 391 -12.87 -6.97 -0.48
N SER A 392 -13.53 -6.13 -1.29
CA SER A 392 -14.06 -6.52 -2.59
C SER A 392 -12.96 -6.98 -3.57
N THR A 393 -13.34 -7.78 -4.58
CA THR A 393 -12.44 -8.26 -5.65
C THR A 393 -11.75 -7.10 -6.38
N GLY A 394 -12.45 -5.99 -6.59
CA GLY A 394 -11.88 -4.78 -7.20
C GLY A 394 -10.68 -4.24 -6.42
N VAL A 395 -10.70 -4.37 -5.10
CA VAL A 395 -9.64 -3.88 -4.22
C VAL A 395 -8.57 -4.95 -4.04
N VAL A 396 -8.95 -6.12 -3.52
CA VAL A 396 -7.96 -7.14 -3.14
C VAL A 396 -7.28 -7.75 -4.37
N GLY A 397 -7.97 -7.84 -5.50
CA GLY A 397 -7.40 -8.27 -6.78
C GLY A 397 -6.88 -7.09 -7.59
N GLY A 398 -7.77 -6.17 -7.94
CA GLY A 398 -7.52 -5.08 -8.88
C GLY A 398 -6.59 -3.98 -8.38
N VAL A 399 -6.43 -3.80 -7.07
CA VAL A 399 -5.49 -2.83 -6.49
C VAL A 399 -4.34 -3.58 -5.81
N LEU A 400 -4.65 -4.41 -4.82
CA LEU A 400 -3.67 -4.94 -3.88
C LEU A 400 -2.92 -6.20 -4.37
N SER A 401 -3.51 -6.93 -5.31
CA SER A 401 -3.12 -8.31 -5.66
C SER A 401 -2.81 -9.18 -4.43
N GLY A 402 -3.64 -9.04 -3.40
CA GLY A 402 -3.55 -9.77 -2.15
C GLY A 402 -2.49 -9.31 -1.14
N ASN A 403 -1.62 -8.36 -1.47
CA ASN A 403 -0.65 -7.81 -0.50
C ASN A 403 -1.33 -6.79 0.44
N THR A 404 -0.86 -6.66 1.67
CA THR A 404 -1.42 -5.72 2.66
C THR A 404 -0.50 -4.56 3.03
N PHE A 405 0.62 -4.41 2.32
CA PHE A 405 1.50 -3.25 2.28
C PHE A 405 2.01 -2.80 3.66
N ASN A 406 2.33 -3.75 4.53
CA ASN A 406 2.95 -3.46 5.83
C ASN A 406 4.41 -3.04 5.59
N ASN A 407 4.66 -1.75 5.38
CA ASN A 407 5.97 -1.23 4.96
C ASN A 407 6.89 -0.90 6.14
N VAL A 408 8.08 -1.49 6.13
CA VAL A 408 9.15 -1.19 7.07
C VAL A 408 10.18 -0.30 6.40
N VAL A 409 10.34 0.90 6.95
CA VAL A 409 11.20 1.96 6.43
C VAL A 409 12.53 1.96 7.18
N LEU A 410 13.62 2.15 6.44
CA LEU A 410 14.99 2.04 6.93
C LEU A 410 15.82 3.26 6.53
N GLY A 411 16.88 3.58 7.28
CA GLY A 411 17.76 4.71 6.98
C GLY A 411 17.12 6.07 7.27
N GLY A 412 17.34 7.04 6.38
CA GLY A 412 16.91 8.43 6.59
C GLY A 412 17.69 9.16 7.68
N LEU A 413 17.07 10.17 8.28
CA LEU A 413 17.69 11.07 9.26
C LEU A 413 17.03 10.99 10.63
N LYS A 414 17.82 11.12 11.70
CA LYS A 414 17.32 11.32 13.06
C LYS A 414 16.81 12.75 13.23
N LYS A 415 16.19 13.03 14.37
CA LYS A 415 15.75 14.39 14.76
C LYS A 415 16.84 15.45 14.59
N ASP A 416 18.08 15.14 14.97
CA ASP A 416 19.26 16.03 14.85
C ASP A 416 19.78 16.22 13.41
N GLY A 417 19.22 15.51 12.43
CA GLY A 417 19.62 15.58 11.02
C GLY A 417 20.86 14.76 10.66
N LEU A 418 21.39 13.92 11.56
CA LEU A 418 22.39 12.90 11.25
C LEU A 418 21.71 11.63 10.73
N SER A 419 22.48 10.71 10.12
CA SER A 419 21.92 9.43 9.66
C SER A 419 21.26 8.66 10.80
N ALA A 420 20.12 8.04 10.50
CA ALA A 420 19.43 7.13 11.41
C ALA A 420 19.73 5.64 11.15
N ALA A 421 20.55 5.34 10.14
CA ALA A 421 21.00 3.98 9.85
C ALA A 421 21.67 3.36 11.07
N ASN A 422 21.29 2.14 11.42
CA ASN A 422 21.79 1.45 12.60
C ASN A 422 21.89 -0.06 12.39
N ARG A 423 22.54 -0.76 13.33
CA ARG A 423 22.82 -2.20 13.22
C ARG A 423 21.55 -3.06 13.18
N LEU A 424 20.48 -2.66 13.86
CA LEU A 424 19.22 -3.40 13.83
C LEU A 424 18.58 -3.33 12.43
N GLU A 425 18.67 -2.19 11.76
CA GLU A 425 18.21 -2.05 10.37
C GLU A 425 19.00 -2.92 9.38
N GLU A 426 20.31 -3.11 9.60
CA GLU A 426 21.10 -4.08 8.83
C GLU A 426 20.64 -5.52 9.04
N LEU A 427 20.25 -5.88 10.28
CA LEU A 427 19.66 -7.18 10.58
C LEU A 427 18.26 -7.35 9.98
N ILE A 428 17.48 -6.26 9.84
CA ILE A 428 16.20 -6.28 9.12
C ILE A 428 16.42 -6.57 7.62
N LEU A 429 17.43 -5.95 7.00
CA LEU A 429 17.84 -6.26 5.63
C LEU A 429 18.31 -7.71 5.51
N GLU A 430 19.10 -8.18 6.47
CA GLU A 430 19.56 -9.58 6.52
C GLU A 430 18.40 -10.57 6.66
N ALA A 431 17.38 -10.25 7.47
CA ALA A 431 16.18 -11.06 7.59
C ALA A 431 15.43 -11.15 6.26
N GLY A 432 15.41 -10.05 5.49
CA GLY A 432 14.85 -10.02 4.13
C GLY A 432 15.64 -10.85 3.12
N ILE A 433 16.97 -10.89 3.25
CA ILE A 433 17.85 -11.70 2.39
C ILE A 433 17.64 -13.20 2.66
N ARG A 434 17.67 -13.61 3.94
CA ARG A 434 17.64 -15.04 4.33
C ARG A 434 16.24 -15.63 4.36
N CYS A 435 15.23 -14.87 4.80
CA CYS A 435 13.85 -15.31 4.88
C CYS A 435 12.99 -14.50 3.91
N GLN A 436 13.23 -14.72 2.62
CA GLN A 436 12.49 -14.04 1.57
C GLN A 436 11.00 -14.38 1.68
N SER A 437 10.19 -13.33 1.76
CA SER A 437 8.73 -13.35 1.90
C SER A 437 8.15 -12.05 1.33
N THR A 438 6.84 -12.02 1.07
CA THR A 438 6.18 -10.87 0.45
C THR A 438 6.09 -9.65 1.37
N GLN A 439 6.11 -9.86 2.69
CA GLN A 439 5.99 -8.81 3.69
C GLN A 439 6.92 -9.01 4.90
N PRO A 440 7.24 -7.95 5.65
CA PRO A 440 7.06 -6.55 5.25
C PRO A 440 7.91 -6.23 4.01
N THR A 441 7.37 -5.40 3.12
CA THR A 441 8.23 -4.74 2.13
C THR A 441 9.20 -3.83 2.87
N LEU A 442 10.41 -3.71 2.34
CA LEU A 442 11.43 -2.82 2.90
C LEU A 442 11.54 -1.57 2.01
N SER A 443 11.72 -0.41 2.63
CA SER A 443 11.94 0.85 1.91
C SER A 443 13.09 1.62 2.53
N VAL A 444 14.10 1.97 1.74
CA VAL A 444 15.22 2.80 2.19
C VAL A 444 14.92 4.26 1.91
N LEU A 445 14.93 5.08 2.97
CA LEU A 445 15.00 6.54 2.86
C LEU A 445 16.45 6.91 2.52
N TYR A 446 16.72 7.04 1.23
CA TYR A 446 17.99 7.49 0.69
C TYR A 446 18.25 8.94 1.09
N ASP A 447 19.42 9.17 1.69
CA ASP A 447 19.96 10.47 1.98
C ASP A 447 21.48 10.41 1.77
N GLU A 448 22.10 11.49 1.31
CA GLU A 448 23.56 11.56 1.13
C GLU A 448 24.32 11.31 2.45
N LYS A 449 23.67 11.49 3.60
CA LYS A 449 24.24 11.22 4.93
C LYS A 449 24.18 9.75 5.33
N VAL A 450 23.40 8.90 4.66
CA VAL A 450 23.31 7.47 5.00
C VAL A 450 24.63 6.78 4.61
N PRO A 451 25.27 6.01 5.52
CA PRO A 451 26.55 5.36 5.25
C PRO A 451 26.51 4.45 4.02
N GLU A 452 27.57 4.51 3.20
CA GLU A 452 27.67 3.68 2.00
C GLU A 452 27.62 2.18 2.30
N SER A 453 28.16 1.73 3.45
CA SER A 453 28.07 0.32 3.88
C SER A 453 26.62 -0.14 4.04
N PHE A 454 25.77 0.71 4.62
CA PHE A 454 24.35 0.44 4.79
C PHE A 454 23.62 0.40 3.43
N LEU A 455 23.92 1.36 2.55
CA LEU A 455 23.35 1.37 1.19
C LEU A 455 23.79 0.15 0.39
N LEU A 456 25.03 -0.29 0.51
CA LEU A 456 25.50 -1.53 -0.13
C LEU A 456 24.82 -2.77 0.44
N LYS A 457 24.51 -2.81 1.75
CA LYS A 457 23.71 -3.88 2.35
C LYS A 457 22.28 -3.91 1.81
N ALA A 458 21.67 -2.74 1.64
CA ALA A 458 20.37 -2.62 1.01
C ALA A 458 20.38 -3.08 -0.46
N VAL A 459 21.43 -2.75 -1.21
CA VAL A 459 21.64 -3.25 -2.58
C VAL A 459 21.80 -4.77 -2.63
N GLU A 460 22.52 -5.37 -1.68
CA GLU A 460 22.62 -6.83 -1.58
C GLU A 460 21.23 -7.46 -1.42
N CYS A 461 20.37 -6.86 -0.58
CA CYS A 461 18.98 -7.27 -0.46
C CYS A 461 18.19 -7.08 -1.76
N THR A 462 18.31 -5.94 -2.44
CA THR A 462 17.64 -5.72 -3.74
C THR A 462 18.04 -6.80 -4.76
N LYS A 463 19.34 -7.15 -4.82
CA LYS A 463 19.91 -8.15 -5.73
C LYS A 463 19.42 -9.59 -5.54
N THR A 464 18.77 -9.89 -4.42
CA THR A 464 18.12 -11.19 -4.23
C THR A 464 16.99 -11.46 -5.22
N GLY A 465 16.48 -10.42 -5.89
CA GLY A 465 15.32 -10.53 -6.78
C GLY A 465 13.98 -10.45 -6.04
N ALA A 466 13.98 -10.40 -4.70
CA ALA A 466 12.76 -10.31 -3.90
C ALA A 466 12.00 -8.96 -4.06
N GLY A 467 12.58 -8.00 -4.79
CA GLY A 467 11.93 -6.72 -5.12
C GLY A 467 12.03 -5.62 -4.05
N TYR A 468 12.56 -5.94 -2.87
CA TYR A 468 12.85 -4.97 -1.80
C TYR A 468 14.35 -5.00 -1.43
N PRO A 469 14.88 -3.92 -0.84
CA PRO A 469 14.21 -2.66 -0.56
C PRO A 469 13.89 -1.86 -1.82
N ALA A 470 12.78 -1.12 -1.76
CA ALA A 470 12.54 0.03 -2.62
C ALA A 470 13.37 1.23 -2.14
N TRP A 471 13.68 2.17 -3.03
CA TRP A 471 14.54 3.31 -2.74
C TRP A 471 13.77 4.60 -2.87
N ILE A 472 13.75 5.40 -1.81
CA ILE A 472 12.91 6.60 -1.71
C ILE A 472 13.79 7.79 -1.34
N ASN A 473 13.59 8.91 -2.01
CA ASN A 473 14.34 10.12 -1.80
C ASN A 473 13.86 10.84 -0.54
N ASN A 474 14.66 10.75 0.53
CA ASN A 474 14.34 11.34 1.81
C ASN A 474 14.15 12.87 1.70
N GLN A 475 14.98 13.55 0.90
CA GLN A 475 14.94 15.01 0.78
C GLN A 475 13.68 15.49 0.06
N VAL A 476 13.31 14.85 -1.06
CA VAL A 476 12.08 15.17 -1.80
C VAL A 476 10.84 14.90 -0.93
N GLY A 477 10.81 13.78 -0.21
CA GLY A 477 9.73 13.48 0.71
C GLY A 477 9.60 14.52 1.83
N MET A 478 10.71 14.93 2.45
CA MET A 478 10.69 15.99 3.46
C MET A 478 10.21 17.34 2.90
N GLN A 479 10.61 17.70 1.67
CA GLN A 479 10.15 18.92 1.00
C GLN A 479 8.64 18.91 0.76
N PHE A 480 8.09 17.78 0.30
CA PHE A 480 6.64 17.60 0.19
C PHE A 480 5.96 17.81 1.55
N LEU A 481 6.46 17.15 2.61
CA LEU A 481 5.87 17.26 3.95
C LEU A 481 5.89 18.70 4.46
N LEU A 482 7.03 19.39 4.33
CA LEU A 482 7.19 20.79 4.75
C LEU A 482 6.21 21.70 4.01
N SER A 483 6.00 21.49 2.72
CA SER A 483 5.05 22.27 1.91
C SER A 483 3.61 21.98 2.29
N GLN A 484 3.22 20.70 2.30
CA GLN A 484 1.83 20.29 2.47
C GLN A 484 1.31 20.54 3.89
N TYR A 485 2.14 20.32 4.90
CA TYR A 485 1.75 20.40 6.31
C TYR A 485 2.21 21.70 6.99
N ALA A 486 2.72 22.69 6.24
CA ALA A 486 3.13 23.99 6.77
C ALA A 486 2.02 24.68 7.58
N ALA A 487 0.77 24.65 7.08
CA ALA A 487 -0.37 25.26 7.76
C ALA A 487 -0.76 24.55 9.07
N GLU A 488 -0.25 23.35 9.30
CA GLU A 488 -0.45 22.55 10.50
C GLU A 488 0.80 22.57 11.42
N GLY A 489 1.82 23.35 11.07
CA GLY A 489 3.01 23.58 11.90
C GLY A 489 4.19 22.65 11.64
N MET A 490 4.21 21.92 10.51
CA MET A 490 5.34 21.06 10.15
C MET A 490 6.65 21.84 10.09
N ASP A 491 7.64 21.36 10.84
CA ASP A 491 9.00 21.86 10.81
C ASP A 491 9.98 20.82 10.24
N VAL A 492 11.26 21.22 10.12
CA VAL A 492 12.30 20.35 9.55
C VAL A 492 12.64 19.18 10.47
N GLU A 493 12.52 19.32 11.78
CA GLU A 493 12.77 18.22 12.71
C GLU A 493 11.69 17.14 12.61
N GLU A 494 10.43 17.54 12.50
CA GLU A 494 9.30 16.65 12.32
C GLU A 494 9.26 16.04 10.92
N ALA A 495 9.59 16.81 9.88
CA ALA A 495 9.68 16.28 8.52
C ALA A 495 10.72 15.15 8.44
N ARG A 496 11.80 15.19 9.23
CA ARG A 496 12.78 14.08 9.32
C ARG A 496 12.20 12.80 9.88
N ALA A 497 11.06 12.83 10.56
CA ALA A 497 10.32 11.64 11.02
C ALA A 497 9.49 10.98 9.91
N ILE A 498 9.59 11.48 8.66
CA ILE A 498 9.00 10.88 7.47
C ILE A 498 9.12 9.35 7.47
N ALA A 499 8.04 8.73 7.07
CA ALA A 499 7.97 7.32 6.71
C ALA A 499 6.92 7.16 5.60
N ILE A 500 6.74 5.93 5.15
CA ILE A 500 5.90 5.59 4.02
C ILE A 500 4.75 4.76 4.54
N GLY A 501 3.55 5.31 4.40
CA GLY A 501 2.32 4.56 4.52
C GLY A 501 2.14 3.75 3.24
N GLY A 502 1.61 2.53 3.34
CA GLY A 502 1.42 1.66 2.19
C GLY A 502 2.67 1.46 1.33
N CYS A 503 2.51 1.72 0.05
CA CYS A 503 3.58 1.51 -0.91
C CYS A 503 4.56 2.69 -0.96
N LEU A 504 4.04 3.90 -1.15
CA LEU A 504 4.78 5.13 -1.44
C LEU A 504 4.07 6.37 -0.89
N GLU A 505 3.02 6.20 -0.10
CA GLU A 505 2.26 7.29 0.48
C GLU A 505 3.08 7.97 1.57
N THR A 506 3.84 9.00 1.16
CA THR A 506 4.62 9.84 2.06
C THR A 506 3.74 10.33 3.19
N SER A 507 4.07 9.87 4.40
CA SER A 507 3.26 10.06 5.59
C SER A 507 4.00 10.93 6.59
N PRO A 508 3.35 11.96 7.18
CA PRO A 508 3.96 12.78 8.19
C PRO A 508 4.16 11.97 9.48
N GLY A 509 5.26 12.24 10.17
CA GLY A 509 5.61 11.62 11.44
C GLY A 509 6.02 12.66 12.48
N SER A 510 6.33 12.19 13.68
CA SER A 510 6.96 12.99 14.73
C SER A 510 7.94 12.12 15.52
N PHE A 511 8.89 12.79 16.20
CA PHE A 511 9.75 12.15 17.18
C PHE A 511 9.17 12.35 18.58
N LEU A 512 9.03 11.27 19.33
CA LEU A 512 8.55 11.30 20.71
C LEU A 512 9.61 10.74 21.68
N PRO A 513 9.79 11.34 22.87
CA PRO A 513 10.88 11.04 23.78
C PRO A 513 10.60 9.79 24.63
N LEU A 514 11.12 8.64 24.22
CA LEU A 514 11.06 7.39 24.96
C LEU A 514 12.09 7.38 26.09
N THR A 515 11.67 7.03 27.30
CA THR A 515 12.56 6.74 28.43
C THR A 515 12.64 5.24 28.65
N LEU A 516 13.84 4.67 28.52
CA LEU A 516 14.10 3.25 28.77
C LEU A 516 15.39 3.12 29.59
N ASN A 517 15.28 2.46 30.75
CA ASN A 517 16.39 2.22 31.67
C ASN A 517 17.20 3.50 32.01
N GLY A 518 16.50 4.59 32.33
CA GLY A 518 17.09 5.88 32.70
C GLY A 518 17.73 6.67 31.55
N LYS A 519 17.62 6.19 30.30
CA LYS A 519 18.08 6.89 29.09
C LYS A 519 16.91 7.38 28.26
N GLN A 520 17.07 8.52 27.62
CA GLN A 520 16.08 9.11 26.73
C GLN A 520 16.45 8.87 25.26
N TYR A 521 15.46 8.54 24.43
CA TYR A 521 15.60 8.28 23.00
C TYR A 521 14.47 9.00 22.25
N ASP A 522 14.80 9.73 21.20
CA ASP A 522 13.78 10.25 20.26
C ASP A 522 13.44 9.17 19.25
N ILE A 523 12.27 8.54 19.38
CA ILE A 523 11.81 7.50 18.44
C ILE A 523 10.78 8.07 17.45
N PRO A 524 10.87 7.74 16.15
CA PRO A 524 9.91 8.21 15.16
C PRO A 524 8.60 7.42 15.22
N GLY A 525 7.52 8.01 14.75
CA GLY A 525 6.25 7.31 14.49
C GLY A 525 5.32 8.16 13.65
N GLY A 526 4.33 7.54 13.02
CA GLY A 526 3.36 8.28 12.21
C GLY A 526 2.58 9.30 13.02
N SER A 527 2.11 10.36 12.38
CA SER A 527 1.38 11.46 13.04
C SER A 527 0.27 12.06 12.16
N GLY A 528 0.03 11.42 11.01
CA GLY A 528 -1.01 11.80 10.06
C GLY A 528 -2.19 10.83 10.03
N GLN A 529 -3.25 11.31 9.39
CA GLN A 529 -4.42 10.57 8.90
C GLN A 529 -4.01 9.61 7.77
N THR A 530 -4.96 8.80 7.27
CA THR A 530 -4.79 8.06 6.00
C THR A 530 -4.25 8.98 4.90
N ALA A 531 -3.19 8.55 4.21
CA ALA A 531 -2.48 9.36 3.21
C ALA A 531 -2.70 8.86 1.77
N ALA A 532 -3.75 8.07 1.53
CA ALA A 532 -4.31 7.72 0.21
C ALA A 532 -5.79 7.35 0.32
N THR A 533 -6.58 8.41 0.42
CA THR A 533 -8.03 8.43 0.63
C THR A 533 -8.50 9.82 0.21
N GLY A 534 -9.68 9.90 -0.43
CA GLY A 534 -10.12 11.10 -1.13
C GLY A 534 -10.65 10.69 -2.49
N VAL A 535 -10.08 11.20 -3.57
CA VAL A 535 -10.40 10.76 -4.94
C VAL A 535 -9.45 9.62 -5.31
N HIS A 536 -9.98 8.41 -5.45
CA HIS A 536 -9.18 7.23 -5.80
C HIS A 536 -8.76 7.21 -7.27
N PHE A 537 -7.91 6.24 -7.63
CA PHE A 537 -7.26 6.14 -8.94
C PHE A 537 -8.14 6.56 -10.12
N LEU A 538 -7.78 7.70 -10.73
CA LEU A 538 -8.41 8.22 -11.93
C LEU A 538 -7.67 7.71 -13.17
N ALA A 539 -8.41 7.05 -14.07
CA ALA A 539 -7.89 6.49 -15.31
C ALA A 539 -7.63 7.60 -16.35
N ASN A 540 -6.44 8.20 -16.35
CA ASN A 540 -6.11 9.30 -17.27
C ASN A 540 -6.36 8.94 -18.75
N PRO A 541 -5.95 7.74 -19.25
CA PRO A 541 -6.22 7.38 -20.65
C PRO A 541 -7.70 7.21 -20.96
N LYS A 542 -8.52 6.73 -20.01
CA LYS A 542 -9.97 6.58 -20.20
C LYS A 542 -10.68 7.93 -20.28
N ILE A 543 -10.25 8.91 -19.49
CA ILE A 543 -10.78 10.28 -19.58
C ILE A 543 -10.44 10.88 -20.96
N LEU A 544 -9.21 10.66 -21.46
CA LEU A 544 -8.83 11.09 -22.80
C LEU A 544 -9.64 10.37 -23.90
N GLU A 545 -9.90 9.07 -23.77
CA GLU A 545 -10.80 8.33 -24.67
C GLU A 545 -12.18 9.01 -24.73
N LEU A 546 -12.73 9.42 -23.58
CA LEU A 546 -14.02 10.06 -23.49
C LEU A 546 -14.05 11.48 -24.08
N VAL A 547 -12.92 12.18 -24.14
CA VAL A 547 -12.81 13.41 -24.95
C VAL A 547 -12.97 13.09 -26.43
N LEU A 548 -12.35 12.01 -26.92
CA LEU A 548 -12.44 11.63 -28.34
C LEU A 548 -13.82 11.09 -28.72
N THR A 549 -14.52 10.47 -27.77
CA THR A 549 -15.84 9.86 -27.99
C THR A 549 -17.00 10.72 -27.51
N ASN A 550 -16.77 12.01 -27.25
CA ASN A 550 -17.79 12.99 -26.87
C ASN A 550 -18.58 12.58 -25.60
N GLY A 551 -17.84 12.14 -24.58
CA GLY A 551 -18.35 11.74 -23.27
C GLY A 551 -18.98 10.34 -23.20
N MET A 552 -19.04 9.60 -24.32
CA MET A 552 -19.66 8.28 -24.41
C MET A 552 -18.62 7.17 -24.24
N ASP A 553 -18.78 6.32 -23.22
CA ASP A 553 -17.98 5.10 -23.10
C ASP A 553 -18.44 4.10 -24.17
N ARG A 554 -17.66 3.97 -25.25
CA ARG A 554 -18.00 3.10 -26.38
C ARG A 554 -17.91 1.61 -26.04
N ARG A 555 -17.23 1.25 -24.95
CA ARG A 555 -17.18 -0.13 -24.45
C ARG A 555 -18.53 -0.57 -23.87
N THR A 556 -19.23 0.33 -23.20
CA THR A 556 -20.46 0.02 -22.43
C THR A 556 -21.72 0.63 -23.01
N GLY A 557 -21.60 1.67 -23.84
CA GLY A 557 -22.71 2.49 -24.32
C GLY A 557 -23.23 3.50 -23.29
N ILE A 558 -22.54 3.68 -22.15
CA ILE A 558 -22.92 4.65 -21.12
C ILE A 558 -22.41 6.04 -21.51
N GLN A 559 -23.30 7.04 -21.51
CA GLN A 559 -22.92 8.44 -21.65
C GLN A 559 -22.42 8.95 -20.29
N VAL A 560 -21.11 8.86 -20.04
CA VAL A 560 -20.51 9.16 -18.74
C VAL A 560 -20.51 10.67 -18.45
N TYR A 561 -20.04 11.46 -19.40
CA TYR A 561 -20.08 12.92 -19.30
C TYR A 561 -21.12 13.48 -20.27
N PRO A 562 -21.72 14.65 -19.98
CA PRO A 562 -22.46 15.39 -20.99
C PRO A 562 -21.60 15.58 -22.25
N PRO A 563 -22.15 15.35 -23.46
CA PRO A 563 -21.39 15.50 -24.69
C PRO A 563 -20.94 16.96 -24.83
N HIS A 564 -19.63 17.18 -24.97
CA HIS A 564 -19.07 18.52 -25.14
C HIS A 564 -19.46 19.14 -26.49
N ASN A 565 -19.70 18.32 -27.53
CA ASN A 565 -20.08 18.73 -28.90
C ASN A 565 -19.12 19.74 -29.55
N LEU A 566 -17.92 19.87 -29.00
CA LEU A 566 -16.85 20.70 -29.53
C LEU A 566 -16.22 20.03 -30.75
N LYS A 567 -15.93 20.83 -31.77
CA LYS A 567 -14.99 20.45 -32.81
C LYS A 567 -13.57 20.76 -32.31
N LEU A 568 -12.80 19.71 -32.04
CA LEU A 568 -11.45 19.84 -31.49
C LEU A 568 -10.45 20.13 -32.63
N ASP A 569 -10.40 21.39 -33.06
CA ASP A 569 -9.58 21.85 -34.20
C ASP A 569 -8.10 22.11 -33.82
N SER A 570 -7.76 22.07 -32.53
CA SER A 570 -6.41 22.29 -32.00
C SER A 570 -6.10 21.39 -30.81
N PHE A 571 -4.80 21.20 -30.54
CA PHE A 571 -4.34 20.45 -29.38
C PHE A 571 -4.75 21.12 -28.07
N GLU A 572 -4.73 22.45 -28.02
CA GLU A 572 -5.13 23.26 -26.88
C GLU A 572 -6.59 23.00 -26.50
N GLN A 573 -7.50 22.96 -27.48
CA GLN A 573 -8.91 22.63 -27.23
C GLN A 573 -9.10 21.20 -26.71
N LEU A 574 -8.33 20.23 -27.22
CA LEU A 574 -8.36 18.86 -26.72
C LEU A 574 -7.83 18.78 -25.28
N TRP A 575 -6.75 19.49 -24.99
CA TRP A 575 -6.19 19.60 -23.64
C TRP A 575 -7.18 20.24 -22.66
N GLU A 576 -7.79 21.37 -23.03
CA GLU A 576 -8.80 22.05 -22.22
C GLU A 576 -10.00 21.14 -21.91
N GLN A 577 -10.47 20.37 -22.90
CA GLN A 577 -11.57 19.44 -22.72
C GLN A 577 -11.18 18.23 -21.85
N PHE A 578 -9.95 17.72 -22.00
CA PHE A 578 -9.41 16.68 -21.11
C PHE A 578 -9.37 17.15 -19.66
N THR A 579 -8.80 18.34 -19.42
CA THR A 579 -8.73 18.90 -18.06
C THR A 579 -10.12 19.19 -17.50
N HIS A 580 -11.08 19.61 -18.33
CA HIS A 580 -12.47 19.86 -17.92
C HIS A 580 -13.16 18.58 -17.42
N TYR A 581 -13.09 17.47 -18.17
CA TYR A 581 -13.67 16.19 -17.72
C TYR A 581 -12.95 15.64 -16.49
N TYR A 582 -11.64 15.86 -16.36
CA TYR A 582 -10.89 15.46 -15.17
C TYR A 582 -11.33 16.24 -13.92
N GLU A 583 -11.48 17.57 -14.04
CA GLU A 583 -11.92 18.44 -12.96
C GLU A 583 -13.38 18.16 -12.56
N GLN A 584 -14.25 17.88 -13.53
CA GLN A 584 -15.62 17.44 -13.27
C GLN A 584 -15.64 16.11 -12.49
N THR A 585 -14.76 15.17 -12.86
CA THR A 585 -14.59 13.88 -12.15
C THR A 585 -14.13 14.08 -10.72
N CYS A 586 -13.09 14.90 -10.53
CA CYS A 586 -12.57 15.20 -9.20
C CYS A 586 -13.64 15.85 -8.31
N ASP A 587 -14.43 16.79 -8.85
CA ASP A 587 -15.46 17.48 -8.08
C ASP A 587 -16.55 16.54 -7.55
N VAL A 588 -17.14 15.72 -8.42
CA VAL A 588 -18.25 14.83 -8.01
C VAL A 588 -17.75 13.69 -7.12
N VAL A 589 -16.57 13.13 -7.41
CA VAL A 589 -15.97 12.04 -6.62
C VAL A 589 -15.48 12.54 -5.26
N ALA A 590 -14.84 13.71 -5.18
CA ALA A 590 -14.41 14.28 -3.91
C ALA A 590 -15.60 14.55 -2.97
N LYS A 591 -16.72 15.08 -3.50
CA LYS A 591 -17.95 15.28 -2.73
C LYS A 591 -18.51 13.96 -2.18
N ALA A 592 -18.62 12.94 -3.03
CA ALA A 592 -19.11 11.62 -2.65
C ALA A 592 -18.22 10.97 -1.58
N ASN A 593 -16.90 10.93 -1.83
CA ASN A 593 -15.96 10.30 -0.90
C ASN A 593 -15.79 11.08 0.41
N ASN A 594 -15.96 12.41 0.40
CA ASN A 594 -16.07 13.20 1.63
C ASN A 594 -17.29 12.78 2.47
N ILE A 595 -18.46 12.55 1.86
CA ILE A 595 -19.66 12.05 2.56
C ILE A 595 -19.39 10.67 3.16
N GLN A 596 -18.82 9.76 2.37
CA GLN A 596 -18.52 8.39 2.82
C GLN A 596 -17.54 8.40 4.01
N MET A 597 -16.43 9.14 3.92
CA MET A 597 -15.45 9.26 5.01
C MET A 597 -16.01 10.03 6.22
N ASP A 598 -16.93 10.97 6.01
CA ASP A 598 -17.60 11.69 7.09
C ASP A 598 -18.55 10.77 7.88
N ILE A 599 -19.27 9.89 7.20
CA ILE A 599 -20.10 8.86 7.83
C ILE A 599 -19.22 7.87 8.59
N TRP A 600 -18.14 7.38 7.98
CA TRP A 600 -17.17 6.52 8.68
C TRP A 600 -16.66 7.19 9.95
N ARG A 601 -16.14 8.42 9.89
CA ARG A 601 -15.55 9.07 11.08
C ARG A 601 -16.57 9.41 12.17
N LYS A 602 -17.87 9.48 11.84
CA LYS A 602 -18.96 9.79 12.78
C LYS A 602 -19.57 8.54 13.41
N ASN A 603 -19.70 7.46 12.64
CA ASN A 603 -20.42 6.26 13.08
C ASN A 603 -19.49 5.08 13.37
N ASN A 604 -18.26 5.12 12.87
CA ASN A 604 -17.28 4.04 12.96
C ASN A 604 -15.85 4.64 13.09
N MET A 605 -15.68 5.63 13.97
CA MET A 605 -14.35 6.20 14.19
C MET A 605 -13.36 5.14 14.69
N SER A 606 -12.09 5.28 14.29
CA SER A 606 -11.02 4.57 14.95
C SER A 606 -10.84 5.05 16.39
N ILE A 607 -10.69 4.11 17.31
CA ILE A 607 -10.27 4.33 18.69
C ILE A 607 -8.87 3.73 18.90
N MET A 608 -8.60 2.55 18.32
CA MET A 608 -7.30 1.87 18.39
C MET A 608 -6.18 2.75 17.82
N ASN A 609 -6.28 3.12 16.54
CA ASN A 609 -5.29 3.98 15.91
C ASN A 609 -5.31 5.39 16.55
N SER A 610 -6.49 5.84 17.00
CA SER A 610 -6.62 7.12 17.71
C SER A 610 -5.73 7.21 18.95
N PHE A 611 -5.76 6.27 19.88
CA PHE A 611 -4.91 6.40 21.08
C PHE A 611 -3.41 6.24 20.78
N LEU A 612 -3.07 5.55 19.69
CA LEU A 612 -1.69 5.37 19.25
C LEU A 612 -1.11 6.65 18.64
N LYS A 613 -1.92 7.42 17.90
CA LYS A 613 -1.43 8.52 17.09
C LYS A 613 -1.37 9.84 17.87
N PRO A 614 -0.22 10.54 17.89
CA PRO A 614 -0.17 11.89 18.43
C PRO A 614 -1.00 12.85 17.56
N ASP A 615 -1.81 13.74 18.14
CA ASP A 615 -1.89 14.14 19.55
C ASP A 615 -3.22 13.74 20.22
N CYS A 616 -3.87 12.67 19.76
CA CYS A 616 -5.21 12.29 20.22
C CYS A 616 -5.33 12.18 21.74
N LEU A 617 -4.45 11.41 22.40
CA LEU A 617 -4.44 11.26 23.86
C LEU A 617 -4.26 12.60 24.58
N ARG A 618 -3.39 13.47 24.06
CA ARG A 618 -3.13 14.80 24.64
C ARG A 618 -4.32 15.74 24.50
N LYS A 619 -5.03 15.67 23.37
CA LYS A 619 -6.16 16.56 23.05
C LYS A 619 -7.50 16.04 23.59
N GLY A 620 -7.60 14.75 23.89
CA GLY A 620 -8.88 14.09 24.21
C GLY A 620 -9.79 13.96 22.99
N LYS A 621 -9.22 13.88 21.79
CA LYS A 621 -9.97 13.89 20.53
C LYS A 621 -9.58 12.68 19.68
N HIS A 622 -10.56 11.97 19.12
CA HIS A 622 -10.28 10.86 18.20
C HIS A 622 -9.98 11.37 16.78
N ILE A 623 -9.67 10.44 15.87
CA ILE A 623 -9.33 10.70 14.47
C ILE A 623 -10.33 11.63 13.76
N GLY A 624 -11.63 11.38 13.95
CA GLY A 624 -12.73 12.12 13.31
C GLY A 624 -12.87 13.57 13.77
N GLN A 625 -12.28 13.91 14.92
CA GLN A 625 -12.26 15.26 15.50
C GLN A 625 -10.91 15.96 15.29
N MET A 626 -10.12 15.50 14.31
CA MET A 626 -8.77 16.01 14.02
C MET A 626 -7.83 15.91 15.24
N GLY A 627 -7.93 14.82 15.99
CA GLY A 627 -7.02 14.54 17.11
C GLY A 627 -5.56 14.39 16.67
N TYR A 628 -5.33 13.86 15.46
CA TYR A 628 -3.99 13.71 14.89
C TYR A 628 -3.29 15.05 14.74
N ARG A 629 -1.94 15.02 14.76
CA ARG A 629 -1.13 16.23 14.57
C ARG A 629 -1.33 16.80 13.16
N TYR A 630 -1.34 15.93 12.15
CA TYR A 630 -1.45 16.29 10.74
C TYR A 630 -2.72 15.71 10.10
N ASN A 631 -3.54 16.55 9.48
CA ASN A 631 -4.84 16.16 8.94
C ASN A 631 -5.02 16.56 7.45
N ALA A 632 -4.09 17.32 6.87
CA ALA A 632 -4.08 17.66 5.45
C ALA A 632 -3.52 16.52 4.57
N THR A 633 -4.04 15.29 4.73
CA THR A 633 -3.51 14.04 4.14
C THR A 633 -4.34 13.45 2.99
N TYR A 634 -5.54 13.98 2.75
CA TYR A 634 -6.42 13.45 1.71
C TYR A 634 -5.93 13.89 0.33
N ASN A 635 -6.14 13.05 -0.68
CA ASN A 635 -5.48 13.23 -1.97
C ASN A 635 -6.34 12.81 -3.16
N ILE A 636 -5.78 13.04 -4.35
CA ILE A 636 -6.29 12.62 -5.65
C ILE A 636 -5.27 11.68 -6.27
N GLU A 637 -5.68 10.45 -6.55
CA GLU A 637 -4.83 9.40 -7.11
C GLU A 637 -4.93 9.38 -8.64
N SER A 638 -3.81 9.45 -9.35
CA SER A 638 -3.76 9.27 -10.81
C SER A 638 -3.30 7.86 -11.19
N CYS A 639 -3.74 7.38 -12.37
CA CYS A 639 -3.32 6.11 -12.93
C CYS A 639 -3.18 6.19 -14.45
N GLY A 640 -2.18 5.50 -15.01
CA GLY A 640 -1.92 5.49 -16.46
C GLY A 640 -1.34 6.80 -16.99
N THR A 641 -0.59 7.54 -16.17
CA THR A 641 0.03 8.83 -16.54
C THR A 641 0.81 8.71 -17.84
N ILE A 642 1.73 7.76 -17.95
CA ILE A 642 2.62 7.66 -19.12
C ILE A 642 1.88 7.18 -20.38
N THR A 643 0.92 6.27 -20.27
CA THR A 643 0.02 5.93 -21.39
C THR A 643 -0.73 7.17 -21.91
N CYS A 644 -1.21 8.03 -21.01
CA CYS A 644 -1.88 9.28 -21.37
C CYS A 644 -0.92 10.28 -22.04
N ILE A 645 0.26 10.53 -21.44
CA ILE A 645 1.27 11.44 -22.01
C ILE A 645 1.74 10.98 -23.40
N ASN A 646 2.03 9.69 -23.57
CA ASN A 646 2.39 9.13 -24.87
C ASN A 646 1.25 9.29 -25.90
N SER A 647 -0.01 9.16 -25.47
CA SER A 647 -1.17 9.34 -26.34
C SER A 647 -1.34 10.79 -26.75
N LEU A 648 -1.18 11.74 -25.81
CA LEU A 648 -1.19 13.17 -26.10
C LEU A 648 -0.07 13.55 -27.07
N ALA A 649 1.13 13.00 -26.91
CA ALA A 649 2.25 13.22 -27.82
C ALA A 649 1.96 12.71 -29.23
N ALA A 650 1.37 11.51 -29.36
CA ALA A 650 0.97 10.95 -30.64
C ALA A 650 -0.13 11.78 -31.31
N ILE A 651 -1.18 12.17 -30.58
CA ILE A 651 -2.26 13.03 -31.10
C ILE A 651 -1.70 14.37 -31.56
N LYS A 652 -0.92 15.05 -30.71
CA LYS A 652 -0.33 16.34 -31.02
C LYS A 652 0.49 16.28 -32.31
N LYS A 653 1.40 15.30 -32.39
CA LYS A 653 2.25 15.12 -33.56
C LYS A 653 1.47 14.75 -34.82
N LEU A 654 0.71 13.66 -34.77
CA LEU A 654 0.15 13.05 -35.98
C LEU A 654 -1.08 13.80 -36.51
N VAL A 655 -1.87 14.41 -35.63
CA VAL A 655 -3.12 15.08 -36.00
C VAL A 655 -2.93 16.59 -36.14
N PHE A 656 -2.31 17.26 -35.17
CA PHE A 656 -2.28 18.72 -35.12
C PHE A 656 -1.03 19.34 -35.76
N ASP A 657 0.15 18.80 -35.48
CA ASP A 657 1.43 19.32 -35.98
C ASP A 657 1.67 18.88 -37.43
N ASP A 658 1.76 17.56 -37.67
CA ASP A 658 2.09 16.98 -38.98
C ASP A 658 0.87 16.84 -39.90
N LYS A 659 -0.34 16.80 -39.33
CA LYS A 659 -1.63 16.62 -40.03
C LYS A 659 -1.62 15.40 -40.97
N THR A 660 -0.96 14.33 -40.53
CA THR A 660 -0.88 13.06 -41.27
C THR A 660 -2.23 12.34 -41.28
N TYR A 661 -2.97 12.46 -40.18
CA TYR A 661 -4.32 11.92 -40.01
C TYR A 661 -5.26 12.99 -39.46
N SER A 662 -6.56 12.90 -39.75
CA SER A 662 -7.57 13.67 -39.03
C SER A 662 -7.84 13.06 -37.65
N LEU A 663 -8.44 13.84 -36.75
CA LEU A 663 -8.81 13.34 -35.42
C LEU A 663 -9.86 12.22 -35.52
N GLU A 664 -10.76 12.30 -36.51
CA GLU A 664 -11.76 11.29 -36.81
C GLU A 664 -11.12 9.98 -37.28
N GLN A 665 -10.12 10.04 -38.16
CA GLN A 665 -9.39 8.86 -38.63
C GLN A 665 -8.65 8.17 -37.48
N LEU A 666 -7.99 8.94 -36.61
CA LEU A 666 -7.34 8.38 -35.43
C LEU A 666 -8.37 7.76 -34.48
N THR A 667 -9.45 8.47 -34.17
CA THR A 667 -10.50 7.96 -33.27
C THR A 667 -11.14 6.67 -33.80
N ASP A 668 -11.43 6.60 -35.10
CA ASP A 668 -11.92 5.39 -35.75
C ASP A 668 -10.94 4.23 -35.63
N ALA A 669 -9.64 4.47 -35.82
CA ALA A 669 -8.62 3.44 -35.61
C ALA A 669 -8.57 2.94 -34.15
N LEU A 670 -8.75 3.83 -33.17
CA LEU A 670 -8.81 3.44 -31.75
C LEU A 670 -10.04 2.58 -31.44
N LEU A 671 -11.21 2.96 -31.95
CA LEU A 671 -12.47 2.23 -31.75
C LEU A 671 -12.43 0.83 -32.39
N ASN A 672 -11.72 0.70 -33.50
CA ASN A 672 -11.52 -0.58 -34.18
C ASN A 672 -10.26 -1.32 -33.70
N ASN A 673 -9.64 -0.87 -32.60
CA ASN A 673 -8.46 -1.49 -31.98
C ASN A 673 -7.30 -1.72 -32.97
N PHE A 674 -7.12 -0.80 -33.92
CA PHE A 674 -6.19 -0.91 -35.03
C PHE A 674 -6.32 -2.22 -35.83
N GLY A 675 -7.49 -2.85 -35.82
CA GLY A 675 -7.76 -4.14 -36.46
C GLY A 675 -7.01 -5.32 -35.81
N TYR A 676 -6.77 -5.25 -34.50
CA TYR A 676 -6.32 -6.38 -33.68
C TYR A 676 -7.45 -6.92 -32.81
N GLN A 677 -7.32 -8.18 -32.42
CA GLN A 677 -8.11 -8.74 -31.32
C GLN A 677 -7.82 -7.95 -30.04
N THR A 678 -8.86 -7.77 -29.22
CA THR A 678 -8.75 -7.18 -27.89
C THR A 678 -7.97 -8.10 -26.94
N ALA A 679 -7.56 -7.56 -25.79
CA ALA A 679 -6.89 -8.36 -24.76
C ALA A 679 -7.77 -9.54 -24.26
N GLU A 680 -9.08 -9.33 -24.15
CA GLU A 680 -10.03 -10.37 -23.72
C GLU A 680 -10.12 -11.50 -24.75
N GLU A 681 -10.23 -11.17 -26.04
CA GLU A 681 -10.31 -12.16 -27.13
C GLU A 681 -9.00 -12.96 -27.29
N SER A 682 -7.86 -12.31 -27.11
CA SER A 682 -6.54 -12.93 -27.29
C SER A 682 -6.04 -13.67 -26.04
N GLY A 683 -6.51 -13.29 -24.85
CA GLY A 683 -6.00 -13.73 -23.56
C GLY A 683 -4.62 -13.14 -23.19
N ASN A 684 -4.18 -12.09 -23.89
CA ASN A 684 -2.92 -11.38 -23.61
C ASN A 684 -3.19 -9.92 -23.24
N TYR A 685 -2.68 -9.50 -22.10
CA TYR A 685 -2.94 -8.16 -21.54
C TYR A 685 -1.75 -7.20 -21.70
N SER A 686 -0.79 -7.55 -22.54
CA SER A 686 0.39 -6.75 -22.86
C SER A 686 0.54 -6.58 -24.38
N MET A 687 1.51 -5.77 -24.80
CA MET A 687 1.85 -5.61 -26.22
C MET A 687 2.77 -6.70 -26.77
N ALA A 688 3.12 -7.72 -25.98
CA ALA A 688 4.11 -8.72 -26.36
C ALA A 688 3.62 -9.73 -27.40
N GLU A 689 2.32 -10.07 -27.40
CA GLU A 689 1.74 -11.00 -28.38
C GLU A 689 0.40 -10.45 -28.87
N GLN A 690 0.36 -10.06 -30.14
CA GLN A 690 -0.80 -9.40 -30.76
C GLN A 690 -1.34 -10.27 -31.90
N ARG A 691 -2.67 -10.31 -32.07
CA ARG A 691 -3.33 -11.08 -33.13
C ARG A 691 -4.18 -10.15 -33.98
N LYS A 692 -3.87 -10.06 -35.28
CA LYS A 692 -4.67 -9.27 -36.22
C LYS A 692 -6.00 -9.93 -36.54
N THR A 693 -7.02 -9.12 -36.81
CA THR A 693 -8.28 -9.54 -37.42
C THR A 693 -8.17 -9.53 -38.95
N ASP A 694 -9.20 -10.03 -39.65
CA ASP A 694 -9.25 -10.04 -41.11
C ASP A 694 -9.22 -8.63 -41.72
N THR A 695 -9.69 -7.61 -40.99
CA THR A 695 -9.67 -6.19 -41.37
C THR A 695 -8.42 -5.45 -40.89
N GLY A 696 -7.45 -6.17 -40.31
CA GLY A 696 -6.25 -5.60 -39.68
C GLY A 696 -5.42 -4.68 -40.56
N LYS A 697 -5.36 -4.96 -41.87
CA LYS A 697 -4.47 -4.25 -42.81
C LYS A 697 -4.86 -2.79 -43.02
N ASP A 698 -6.12 -2.42 -42.78
CA ASP A 698 -6.62 -1.07 -43.05
C ASP A 698 -6.05 -0.03 -42.08
N TYR A 699 -5.53 -0.47 -40.92
CA TYR A 699 -5.00 0.40 -39.88
C TYR A 699 -3.48 0.29 -39.70
N ASP A 700 -2.77 -0.46 -40.55
CA ASP A 700 -1.34 -0.75 -40.38
C ASP A 700 -0.48 0.53 -40.34
N ASP A 701 -0.72 1.45 -41.27
CA ASP A 701 0.06 2.69 -41.37
C ASP A 701 -0.18 3.60 -40.16
N ILE A 702 -1.44 3.77 -39.73
CA ILE A 702 -1.77 4.62 -38.58
C ILE A 702 -1.30 4.00 -37.27
N HIS A 703 -1.40 2.68 -37.11
CA HIS A 703 -0.87 1.99 -35.94
C HIS A 703 0.65 2.11 -35.86
N ALA A 704 1.35 1.91 -36.96
CA ALA A 704 2.79 2.09 -37.04
C ALA A 704 3.19 3.55 -36.74
N ALA A 705 2.43 4.54 -37.21
CA ALA A 705 2.65 5.94 -36.89
C ALA A 705 2.47 6.22 -35.38
N CYS A 706 1.41 5.68 -34.76
CA CYS A 706 1.17 5.79 -33.32
C CYS A 706 2.31 5.16 -32.50
N LEU A 707 2.77 3.96 -32.86
CA LEU A 707 3.89 3.29 -32.20
C LEU A 707 5.22 4.05 -32.34
N ASN A 708 5.45 4.67 -33.50
CA ASN A 708 6.67 5.42 -33.81
C ASN A 708 6.64 6.90 -33.37
N ALA A 709 5.48 7.44 -32.98
CA ALA A 709 5.40 8.77 -32.39
C ALA A 709 6.33 8.85 -31.15
N PRO A 710 6.88 10.04 -30.82
CA PRO A 710 7.72 10.22 -29.64
C PRO A 710 7.12 9.61 -28.37
N LYS A 711 7.97 9.01 -27.53
CA LYS A 711 7.57 8.35 -26.28
C LYS A 711 8.37 8.87 -25.10
N PHE A 712 7.71 9.00 -23.97
CA PHE A 712 8.32 9.28 -22.68
C PHE A 712 9.41 8.25 -22.36
N GLY A 713 10.42 8.69 -21.61
CA GLY A 713 11.50 7.82 -21.17
C GLY A 713 12.72 7.82 -22.09
N ASN A 714 12.75 8.72 -23.08
CA ASN A 714 13.79 8.80 -24.11
C ASN A 714 14.55 10.12 -24.11
N ASN A 715 14.32 10.99 -23.13
CA ASN A 715 14.84 12.37 -23.07
C ASN A 715 14.48 13.14 -24.35
N ASP A 716 13.21 13.03 -24.76
CA ASP A 716 12.64 13.72 -25.92
C ASP A 716 11.86 14.96 -25.42
N PRO A 717 12.33 16.19 -25.71
CA PRO A 717 11.70 17.41 -25.22
C PRO A 717 10.22 17.53 -25.58
N CYS A 718 9.78 16.98 -26.72
CA CYS A 718 8.39 17.08 -27.15
C CYS A 718 7.44 16.38 -26.18
N VAL A 719 7.83 15.20 -25.68
CA VAL A 719 7.01 14.42 -24.75
C VAL A 719 7.24 14.88 -23.31
N ASP A 720 8.47 15.23 -22.98
CA ASP A 720 8.84 15.66 -21.63
C ASP A 720 8.20 17.02 -21.29
N ASP A 721 8.02 17.92 -22.26
CA ASP A 721 7.27 19.17 -22.06
C ASP A 721 5.77 18.92 -21.84
N LEU A 722 5.19 17.89 -22.45
CA LEU A 722 3.80 17.48 -22.19
C LEU A 722 3.64 16.89 -20.79
N LEU A 723 4.60 16.07 -20.34
CA LEU A 723 4.63 15.60 -18.96
C LEU A 723 4.72 16.79 -18.00
N LYS A 724 5.63 17.73 -18.24
CA LYS A 724 5.77 18.93 -17.41
C LYS A 724 4.50 19.78 -17.38
N MET A 725 3.82 19.92 -18.51
CA MET A 725 2.52 20.61 -18.61
C MET A 725 1.46 19.90 -17.75
N TYR A 726 1.36 18.56 -17.88
CA TYR A 726 0.45 17.75 -17.07
C TYR A 726 0.75 17.87 -15.58
N GLU A 727 2.00 17.69 -15.16
CA GLU A 727 2.38 17.73 -13.74
C GLU A 727 2.14 19.10 -13.11
N SER A 728 2.44 20.17 -13.86
CA SER A 728 2.16 21.55 -13.42
C SER A 728 0.67 21.78 -13.21
N TRP A 729 -0.18 21.28 -14.11
CA TRP A 729 -1.63 21.37 -13.96
C TRP A 729 -2.15 20.45 -12.85
N PHE A 730 -1.85 19.14 -12.87
CA PHE A 730 -2.37 18.15 -11.95
C PHE A 730 -2.03 18.48 -10.49
N CYS A 731 -0.75 18.81 -10.21
CA CYS A 731 -0.33 19.17 -8.85
C CYS A 731 -1.00 20.45 -8.35
N SER A 732 -1.28 21.42 -9.25
CA SER A 732 -1.99 22.65 -8.91
C SER A 732 -3.49 22.42 -8.74
N MET A 733 -4.10 21.65 -9.64
CA MET A 733 -5.52 21.30 -9.66
C MET A 733 -5.92 20.54 -8.40
N ALA A 734 -5.12 19.54 -7.99
CA ALA A 734 -5.43 18.76 -6.79
C ALA A 734 -5.55 19.62 -5.51
N ARG A 735 -4.82 20.75 -5.44
CA ARG A 735 -4.86 21.69 -4.32
C ARG A 735 -6.09 22.61 -4.31
N GLN A 736 -6.93 22.55 -5.34
CA GLN A 736 -8.20 23.30 -5.42
C GLN A 736 -9.34 22.59 -4.69
N TYR A 737 -9.19 21.28 -4.42
CA TYR A 737 -10.20 20.47 -3.72
C TYR A 737 -9.92 20.40 -2.23
N GLU A 738 -10.99 20.30 -1.45
CA GLU A 738 -10.94 20.19 0.01
C GLU A 738 -11.53 18.86 0.48
N SER A 739 -10.85 18.26 1.45
CA SER A 739 -11.33 17.07 2.15
C SER A 739 -12.39 17.41 3.20
N LEU A 740 -13.03 16.38 3.76
CA LEU A 740 -13.99 16.48 4.88
C LEU A 740 -13.47 17.20 6.14
N TYR A 741 -12.16 17.45 6.24
CA TYR A 741 -11.51 18.21 7.32
C TYR A 741 -11.26 19.69 6.94
N GLY A 742 -11.75 20.15 5.79
CA GLY A 742 -11.49 21.49 5.27
C GLY A 742 -10.01 21.71 4.95
N LYS A 743 -9.31 20.65 4.54
CA LYS A 743 -7.88 20.70 4.18
C LYS A 743 -7.72 20.46 2.69
N LYS A 744 -6.82 21.24 2.07
CA LYS A 744 -6.46 21.12 0.66
C LYS A 744 -5.91 19.72 0.37
N MET A 745 -6.42 19.12 -0.70
CA MET A 745 -5.90 17.86 -1.22
C MET A 745 -4.58 18.06 -1.99
N TYR A 746 -3.96 16.96 -2.40
CA TYR A 746 -2.74 16.92 -3.22
C TYR A 746 -2.76 15.70 -4.14
N GLY A 747 -1.84 15.61 -5.10
CA GLY A 747 -1.73 14.45 -5.99
C GLY A 747 -0.96 13.28 -5.38
N CYS A 748 -1.45 12.06 -5.57
CA CYS A 748 -0.76 10.78 -5.36
C CYS A 748 -0.64 10.05 -6.70
N GLN A 749 0.54 9.55 -7.05
CA GLN A 749 0.84 9.06 -8.39
C GLN A 749 1.55 7.72 -8.34
N ILE A 750 0.75 6.67 -8.23
CA ILE A 750 1.17 5.25 -8.17
C ILE A 750 0.20 4.43 -9.02
N SER A 751 0.58 3.22 -9.41
CA SER A 751 -0.36 2.33 -10.12
C SER A 751 -0.91 1.22 -9.23
N VAL A 752 -0.13 0.76 -8.24
CA VAL A 752 -0.34 -0.55 -7.61
C VAL A 752 -0.64 -1.60 -8.71
N SER A 753 -1.66 -2.44 -8.59
CA SER A 753 -2.16 -3.28 -9.70
C SER A 753 -3.27 -2.63 -10.53
N THR A 754 -3.67 -1.40 -10.23
CA THR A 754 -4.84 -0.71 -10.81
C THR A 754 -4.71 -0.43 -12.32
N HIS A 755 -3.48 -0.34 -12.82
CA HIS A 755 -3.19 -0.28 -14.26
C HIS A 755 -3.68 -1.52 -15.05
N GLY A 756 -3.94 -2.64 -14.37
CA GLY A 756 -4.60 -3.82 -14.94
C GLY A 756 -6.08 -3.58 -15.25
N PRO A 757 -6.96 -3.46 -14.24
CA PRO A 757 -8.41 -3.29 -14.44
C PRO A 757 -8.79 -2.00 -15.18
N GLN A 758 -8.07 -0.89 -14.96
CA GLN A 758 -8.33 0.35 -15.72
C GLN A 758 -7.83 0.25 -17.17
N GLY A 759 -6.76 -0.52 -17.42
CA GLY A 759 -6.39 -0.93 -18.77
C GLY A 759 -7.50 -1.76 -19.43
N ALA A 760 -8.06 -2.73 -18.70
CA ALA A 760 -9.15 -3.59 -19.17
C ALA A 760 -10.42 -2.82 -19.56
N CYS A 761 -10.75 -1.71 -18.88
CA CYS A 761 -11.94 -0.90 -19.21
C CYS A 761 -11.72 0.12 -20.34
N THR A 762 -10.48 0.24 -20.85
CA THR A 762 -10.09 1.27 -21.83
C THR A 762 -9.82 0.66 -23.19
N LEU A 763 -10.36 1.27 -24.23
CA LEU A 763 -10.12 0.91 -25.62
C LEU A 763 -8.66 1.17 -26.01
N ALA A 764 -8.32 0.98 -27.29
CA ALA A 764 -6.99 1.29 -27.77
C ALA A 764 -6.70 2.79 -27.57
N SER A 765 -5.44 3.12 -27.32
CA SER A 765 -5.00 4.51 -27.09
C SER A 765 -4.01 4.97 -28.17
N ALA A 766 -3.91 6.28 -28.36
CA ALA A 766 -3.16 6.88 -29.46
C ALA A 766 -1.64 6.65 -29.39
N ASP A 767 -1.12 6.18 -28.26
CA ASP A 767 0.26 5.70 -28.12
C ASP A 767 0.52 4.35 -28.82
N GLY A 768 -0.53 3.72 -29.36
CA GLY A 768 -0.49 2.43 -30.07
C GLY A 768 -0.81 1.23 -29.18
N ARG A 769 -1.07 1.44 -27.88
CA ARG A 769 -1.55 0.41 -26.96
C ARG A 769 -2.92 -0.11 -27.42
N LEU A 770 -3.12 -1.43 -27.36
CA LEU A 770 -4.37 -2.10 -27.75
C LEU A 770 -5.41 -2.14 -26.62
N ALA A 771 -6.68 -2.24 -27.01
CA ALA A 771 -7.84 -2.29 -26.14
C ALA A 771 -7.74 -3.43 -25.11
N GLY A 772 -8.03 -3.08 -23.85
CA GLY A 772 -8.04 -4.01 -22.73
C GLY A 772 -6.66 -4.40 -22.17
N THR A 773 -5.55 -4.01 -22.82
CA THR A 773 -4.21 -4.24 -22.27
C THR A 773 -3.92 -3.27 -21.11
N THR A 774 -2.95 -3.60 -20.26
CA THR A 774 -2.64 -2.76 -19.09
C THR A 774 -2.21 -1.36 -19.49
N TYR A 775 -2.37 -0.39 -18.59
CA TYR A 775 -1.64 0.87 -18.71
C TYR A 775 -0.15 0.68 -18.40
N SER A 776 0.64 1.75 -18.58
CA SER A 776 1.97 1.87 -17.99
C SER A 776 1.90 1.67 -16.47
N ASP A 777 2.85 0.91 -15.92
CA ASP A 777 3.00 0.78 -14.47
C ASP A 777 3.52 2.08 -13.83
N GLY A 778 3.29 2.23 -12.53
CA GLY A 778 3.71 3.41 -11.78
C GLY A 778 3.15 4.72 -12.36
N SER A 779 3.97 5.77 -12.28
CA SER A 779 3.66 7.09 -12.86
C SER A 779 4.83 7.68 -13.64
N MET A 780 6.06 7.19 -13.39
CA MET A 780 7.29 7.61 -14.06
C MET A 780 8.07 6.43 -14.65
N SER A 781 7.44 5.26 -14.79
CA SER A 781 7.98 4.14 -15.57
C SER A 781 7.65 4.35 -17.05
N ALA A 782 8.56 3.99 -17.95
CA ALA A 782 8.23 3.95 -19.37
C ALA A 782 7.17 2.87 -19.64
N TYR A 783 6.30 3.11 -20.62
CA TYR A 783 5.45 2.02 -21.11
C TYR A 783 6.33 0.92 -21.69
N PRO A 784 6.07 -0.38 -21.43
CA PRO A 784 6.94 -1.47 -21.85
C PRO A 784 7.40 -1.39 -23.32
N GLY A 785 8.72 -1.41 -23.56
CA GLY A 785 9.33 -1.38 -24.89
C GLY A 785 9.44 0.00 -25.55
N THR A 786 9.04 1.08 -24.86
CA THR A 786 9.10 2.46 -25.39
C THR A 786 10.36 3.21 -24.99
N ASP A 787 11.00 2.86 -23.88
CA ASP A 787 12.31 3.33 -23.42
C ASP A 787 13.46 2.68 -24.21
N ARG A 788 13.89 3.36 -25.27
CA ARG A 788 14.90 2.85 -26.22
C ARG A 788 16.26 3.55 -26.12
N ASN A 789 16.37 4.55 -25.24
CA ASN A 789 17.59 5.35 -25.04
C ASN A 789 18.29 5.09 -23.69
N GLY A 790 17.97 3.98 -23.02
CA GLY A 790 18.63 3.57 -21.78
C GLY A 790 18.03 4.21 -20.50
N PRO A 791 18.42 3.71 -19.32
CA PRO A 791 17.77 4.10 -18.06
C PRO A 791 18.05 5.56 -17.68
N TYR A 792 19.19 6.14 -18.09
CA TYR A 792 19.51 7.55 -17.80
C TYR A 792 18.69 8.54 -18.63
N ALA A 793 18.27 8.15 -19.85
CA ALA A 793 17.33 8.94 -20.64
C ALA A 793 15.96 8.92 -19.95
N LEU A 794 15.52 7.75 -19.48
CA LEU A 794 14.32 7.60 -18.66
C LEU A 794 14.37 8.46 -17.40
N PHE A 795 15.48 8.45 -16.66
CA PHE A 795 15.66 9.30 -15.49
C PHE A 795 15.58 10.79 -15.82
N SER A 796 16.07 11.19 -16.99
CA SER A 796 16.05 12.60 -17.41
C SER A 796 14.63 13.03 -17.78
N SER A 797 13.89 12.21 -18.53
CA SER A 797 12.46 12.43 -18.80
C SER A 797 11.62 12.48 -17.52
N ALA A 798 11.85 11.55 -16.60
CA ALA A 798 11.09 11.49 -15.35
C ALA A 798 11.27 12.74 -14.47
N THR A 799 12.44 13.39 -14.51
CA THR A 799 12.83 14.48 -13.59
C THR A 799 12.75 15.88 -14.21
N VAL A 800 11.92 16.07 -15.24
CA VAL A 800 11.68 17.40 -15.84
C VAL A 800 10.77 18.32 -15.01
N TRP A 801 10.25 17.80 -13.91
CA TRP A 801 9.44 18.51 -12.92
C TRP A 801 9.97 18.25 -11.50
N ASP A 802 9.53 19.04 -10.53
CA ASP A 802 9.90 18.84 -9.12
C ASP A 802 8.92 17.88 -8.44
N HIS A 803 9.41 16.68 -8.15
CA HIS A 803 8.61 15.59 -7.58
C HIS A 803 8.07 15.90 -6.17
N SER A 804 8.61 16.91 -5.46
CA SER A 804 8.10 17.32 -4.15
C SER A 804 6.76 18.05 -4.21
N GLN A 805 6.30 18.41 -5.43
CA GLN A 805 4.98 19.02 -5.64
C GLN A 805 3.81 18.03 -5.47
N SER A 806 4.10 16.73 -5.61
CA SER A 806 3.19 15.61 -5.39
C SER A 806 3.65 14.79 -4.17
N GLN A 807 2.77 13.97 -3.62
CA GLN A 807 3.12 13.09 -2.50
C GLN A 807 4.25 12.12 -2.87
N ASN A 808 4.24 11.66 -4.11
CA ASN A 808 5.12 10.63 -4.63
C ASN A 808 5.12 10.62 -6.16
N SER A 809 6.03 9.81 -6.71
CA SER A 809 6.02 9.38 -8.11
C SER A 809 6.67 7.99 -8.17
N GLN A 810 6.17 7.06 -8.96
CA GLN A 810 6.61 5.66 -8.93
C GLN A 810 7.33 5.25 -10.20
N MET A 811 8.56 4.73 -10.06
CA MET A 811 9.34 4.10 -11.13
C MET A 811 9.65 2.65 -10.79
N ASN A 812 9.37 1.75 -11.74
CA ASN A 812 9.85 0.38 -11.77
C ASN A 812 10.95 0.25 -12.83
N LEU A 813 11.96 -0.55 -12.52
CA LEU A 813 12.99 -0.93 -13.49
C LEU A 813 13.23 -2.45 -13.42
N LYS A 814 13.38 -3.12 -14.56
CA LYS A 814 13.71 -4.55 -14.60
C LYS A 814 15.11 -4.74 -15.15
N LEU A 815 15.96 -5.39 -14.37
CA LEU A 815 17.35 -5.67 -14.72
C LEU A 815 17.54 -7.17 -14.86
N HIS A 816 18.28 -7.61 -15.89
CA HIS A 816 18.67 -9.01 -15.97
C HIS A 816 19.69 -9.32 -14.85
N PRO A 817 19.66 -10.49 -14.18
CA PRO A 817 20.55 -10.80 -13.05
C PRO A 817 22.05 -10.63 -13.33
N THR A 818 22.50 -10.82 -14.58
CA THR A 818 23.91 -10.65 -14.97
C THR A 818 24.39 -9.21 -14.87
N SER A 819 23.52 -8.22 -15.05
CA SER A 819 23.87 -6.79 -15.04
C SER A 819 24.39 -6.34 -13.66
N VAL A 820 23.90 -6.97 -12.58
CA VAL A 820 24.18 -6.64 -11.18
C VAL A 820 25.06 -7.66 -10.48
N HIS A 821 25.69 -8.60 -11.20
CA HIS A 821 26.47 -9.67 -10.61
C HIS A 821 27.72 -9.19 -9.83
N GLY A 822 28.00 -9.85 -8.70
CA GLY A 822 29.17 -9.57 -7.85
C GLY A 822 29.22 -8.17 -7.23
N ALA A 823 30.32 -7.85 -6.55
CA ALA A 823 30.49 -6.56 -5.86
C ALA A 823 30.51 -5.35 -6.82
N ALA A 824 31.04 -5.54 -8.03
CA ALA A 824 31.01 -4.51 -9.07
C ALA A 824 29.57 -4.19 -9.50
N GLY A 825 28.74 -5.21 -9.71
CA GLY A 825 27.32 -5.03 -10.01
C GLY A 825 26.54 -4.40 -8.86
N SER A 826 26.87 -4.71 -7.61
CA SER A 826 26.29 -3.99 -6.44
C SER A 826 26.59 -2.48 -6.50
N ARG A 827 27.85 -2.10 -6.78
CA ARG A 827 28.20 -0.68 -6.91
C ARG A 827 27.50 -0.02 -8.10
N LYS A 828 27.40 -0.71 -9.24
CA LYS A 828 26.66 -0.19 -10.41
C LYS A 828 25.19 0.06 -10.08
N LEU A 829 24.53 -0.89 -9.41
CA LEU A 829 23.13 -0.70 -8.99
C LEU A 829 22.99 0.51 -8.05
N LEU A 830 23.87 0.63 -7.06
CA LEU A 830 23.86 1.79 -6.16
C LEU A 830 24.06 3.12 -6.90
N GLU A 831 25.00 3.20 -7.84
CA GLU A 831 25.24 4.43 -8.62
C GLU A 831 24.09 4.74 -9.57
N LEU A 832 23.44 3.73 -10.16
CA LEU A 832 22.23 3.90 -10.95
C LEU A 832 21.11 4.50 -10.08
N THR A 833 20.86 3.92 -8.90
CA THR A 833 19.89 4.45 -7.93
C THR A 833 20.23 5.89 -7.54
N ARG A 834 21.48 6.16 -7.12
CA ARG A 834 21.96 7.49 -6.74
C ARG A 834 21.76 8.49 -7.87
N SER A 835 22.02 8.11 -9.11
CA SER A 835 21.89 9.00 -10.27
C SER A 835 20.46 9.50 -10.44
N TYR A 836 19.46 8.63 -10.27
CA TYR A 836 18.05 9.05 -10.31
C TYR A 836 17.67 9.92 -9.12
N LEU A 837 17.99 9.47 -7.90
CA LEU A 837 17.57 10.18 -6.68
C LEU A 837 18.26 11.55 -6.55
N ARG A 838 19.53 11.69 -6.95
CA ARG A 838 20.24 12.99 -6.98
C ARG A 838 19.67 13.99 -7.98
N LYS A 839 18.96 13.52 -9.02
CA LYS A 839 18.25 14.38 -9.97
C LYS A 839 16.90 14.87 -9.43
N GLY A 840 16.48 14.43 -8.25
CA GLY A 840 15.18 14.77 -7.66
C GLY A 840 14.11 13.71 -7.89
N GLY A 841 14.44 12.57 -8.50
CA GLY A 841 13.53 11.44 -8.60
C GLY A 841 13.09 10.98 -7.21
N PHE A 842 11.78 10.79 -7.00
CA PHE A 842 11.24 10.43 -5.68
C PHE A 842 11.49 8.97 -5.32
N HIS A 843 11.23 8.02 -6.22
CA HIS A 843 11.28 6.59 -5.89
C HIS A 843 11.67 5.70 -7.08
N ILE A 844 12.49 4.68 -6.81
CA ILE A 844 12.79 3.60 -7.74
C ILE A 844 12.84 2.23 -7.03
N GLN A 845 12.31 1.20 -7.70
CA GLN A 845 12.38 -0.20 -7.25
C GLN A 845 12.70 -1.12 -8.43
N TYR A 846 13.23 -2.31 -8.12
CA TYR A 846 13.82 -3.18 -9.13
C TYR A 846 13.18 -4.57 -9.14
N ASN A 847 12.92 -5.08 -10.33
CA ASN A 847 12.92 -6.53 -10.59
C ASN A 847 14.33 -6.94 -11.02
N ILE A 848 14.88 -7.98 -10.41
CA ILE A 848 16.15 -8.58 -10.82
C ILE A 848 15.84 -10.03 -11.15
N VAL A 849 15.38 -10.24 -12.38
CA VAL A 849 14.80 -11.50 -12.83
C VAL A 849 14.91 -11.59 -14.34
N ASP A 850 15.07 -12.82 -14.84
CA ASP A 850 15.04 -13.13 -16.25
C ASP A 850 13.58 -13.32 -16.70
N SER A 851 13.15 -12.58 -17.72
CA SER A 851 11.79 -12.70 -18.26
C SER A 851 11.46 -14.11 -18.78
N ARG A 852 12.44 -14.94 -19.14
CA ARG A 852 12.25 -16.35 -19.49
C ARG A 852 11.75 -17.18 -18.31
N THR A 853 12.28 -16.94 -17.11
CA THR A 853 11.81 -17.57 -15.87
C THR A 853 10.35 -17.19 -15.59
N LEU A 854 9.97 -15.94 -15.81
CA LEU A 854 8.59 -15.50 -15.60
C LEU A 854 7.60 -16.16 -16.57
N ARG A 855 7.99 -16.30 -17.84
CA ARG A 855 7.18 -17.00 -18.86
C ARG A 855 7.00 -18.48 -18.53
N ASP A 856 8.09 -19.15 -18.10
CA ASP A 856 8.02 -20.55 -17.67
C ASP A 856 7.14 -20.71 -16.42
N ALA A 857 7.30 -19.82 -15.43
CA ALA A 857 6.50 -19.83 -14.21
C ALA A 857 5.02 -19.49 -14.45
N GLN A 858 4.69 -18.76 -15.52
CA GLN A 858 3.29 -18.53 -15.93
C GLN A 858 2.65 -19.81 -16.50
N GLN A 859 3.43 -20.63 -17.21
CA GLN A 859 2.96 -21.89 -17.81
C GLN A 859 2.93 -23.04 -16.80
N HIS A 860 3.89 -23.05 -15.85
CA HIS A 860 4.11 -24.11 -14.88
C HIS A 860 4.19 -23.58 -13.43
N PRO A 861 3.15 -22.87 -12.93
CA PRO A 861 3.20 -22.18 -11.63
C PRO A 861 3.46 -23.11 -10.44
N GLU A 862 3.13 -24.41 -10.54
CA GLU A 862 3.39 -25.43 -9.53
C GLU A 862 4.88 -25.64 -9.24
N ASN A 863 5.75 -25.35 -10.22
CA ASN A 863 7.20 -25.46 -10.07
C ASN A 863 7.83 -24.22 -9.41
N TYR A 864 7.04 -23.15 -9.21
CA TYR A 864 7.51 -21.83 -8.82
C TYR A 864 6.73 -21.26 -7.62
N ARG A 865 6.34 -22.10 -6.65
CA ARG A 865 5.56 -21.68 -5.47
C ARG A 865 6.19 -20.54 -4.68
N GLU A 866 7.52 -20.50 -4.59
CA GLU A 866 8.28 -19.49 -3.85
C GLU A 866 8.70 -18.29 -4.71
N LEU A 867 8.51 -18.33 -6.03
CA LEU A 867 8.92 -17.25 -6.92
C LEU A 867 8.16 -15.97 -6.56
N MET A 868 8.89 -14.90 -6.30
CA MET A 868 8.33 -13.58 -6.04
C MET A 868 8.80 -12.59 -7.10
N VAL A 869 7.94 -11.62 -7.37
CA VAL A 869 8.27 -10.50 -8.26
C VAL A 869 7.83 -9.18 -7.62
N ARG A 870 8.48 -8.09 -8.04
CA ARG A 870 8.03 -6.74 -7.76
C ARG A 870 6.98 -6.32 -8.77
N VAL A 871 5.82 -5.86 -8.31
CA VAL A 871 4.78 -5.31 -9.21
C VAL A 871 4.88 -3.79 -9.23
N ALA A 872 4.27 -3.11 -8.25
CA ALA A 872 4.30 -1.67 -8.13
C ALA A 872 4.10 -1.29 -6.66
N GLY A 873 5.19 -1.24 -5.90
CA GLY A 873 5.18 -0.87 -4.49
C GLY A 873 5.03 -2.03 -3.52
N PHE A 874 4.87 -3.25 -4.05
CA PHE A 874 4.83 -4.49 -3.29
C PHE A 874 5.47 -5.65 -4.03
N THR A 875 5.86 -6.65 -3.25
CA THR A 875 6.32 -7.96 -3.70
C THR A 875 5.19 -8.97 -3.50
N GLN A 876 4.97 -9.87 -4.45
CA GLN A 876 3.97 -10.94 -4.33
C GLN A 876 4.50 -12.24 -4.94
N TYR A 877 4.00 -13.38 -4.46
CA TYR A 877 4.24 -14.68 -5.07
C TYR A 877 3.62 -14.73 -6.46
N TRP A 878 4.41 -15.13 -7.46
CA TRP A 878 4.01 -15.14 -8.87
C TRP A 878 2.70 -15.89 -9.11
N CYS A 879 2.53 -17.05 -8.46
CA CYS A 879 1.34 -17.89 -8.58
C CYS A 879 0.05 -17.28 -7.99
N GLU A 880 0.17 -16.25 -7.13
CA GLU A 880 -0.97 -15.54 -6.54
C GLU A 880 -1.38 -14.28 -7.34
N ILE A 881 -0.58 -13.86 -8.33
CA ILE A 881 -0.82 -12.69 -9.19
C ILE A 881 -1.71 -13.07 -10.38
N GLY A 882 -2.69 -12.23 -10.71
CA GLY A 882 -3.55 -12.42 -11.87
C GLY A 882 -2.81 -12.24 -13.20
N LYS A 883 -3.24 -12.98 -14.23
CA LYS A 883 -2.60 -12.98 -15.56
C LYS A 883 -2.35 -11.59 -16.15
N PRO A 884 -3.26 -10.59 -16.05
CA PRO A 884 -3.00 -9.27 -16.62
C PRO A 884 -1.73 -8.60 -16.10
N ILE A 885 -1.49 -8.71 -14.79
CA ILE A 885 -0.28 -8.16 -14.16
C ILE A 885 0.94 -9.03 -14.45
N GLN A 886 0.78 -10.35 -14.58
CA GLN A 886 1.89 -11.21 -15.01
C GLN A 886 2.38 -10.86 -16.42
N ASP A 887 1.46 -10.70 -17.37
CA ASP A 887 1.80 -10.32 -18.75
C ASP A 887 2.51 -8.96 -18.80
N GLU A 888 2.03 -7.99 -18.00
CA GLU A 888 2.64 -6.67 -17.86
C GLU A 888 4.08 -6.75 -17.35
N VAL A 889 4.32 -7.44 -16.22
CA VAL A 889 5.66 -7.58 -15.62
C VAL A 889 6.62 -8.32 -16.56
N ILE A 890 6.13 -9.33 -17.30
CA ILE A 890 6.90 -10.00 -18.36
C ILE A 890 7.28 -9.01 -19.45
N ALA A 891 6.36 -8.14 -19.88
CA ALA A 891 6.57 -7.22 -20.99
C ALA A 891 7.52 -6.05 -20.67
N ARG A 892 7.67 -5.65 -19.39
CA ARG A 892 8.58 -4.56 -18.99
C ARG A 892 9.95 -4.68 -19.64
N THR A 893 10.53 -3.56 -20.04
CA THR A 893 11.87 -3.51 -20.65
C THR A 893 12.90 -4.12 -19.71
N GLU A 894 13.67 -5.07 -20.22
CA GLU A 894 14.72 -5.76 -19.47
C GLU A 894 16.09 -5.17 -19.84
N TYR A 895 16.78 -4.60 -18.85
CA TYR A 895 18.10 -4.03 -19.04
C TYR A 895 19.19 -5.07 -18.77
N GLU A 896 19.91 -5.46 -19.81
CA GLU A 896 21.04 -6.40 -19.73
C GLU A 896 22.37 -5.69 -19.40
N GLU A 897 22.48 -4.41 -19.74
CA GLU A 897 23.63 -3.54 -19.45
C GLU A 897 23.14 -2.21 -18.83
N MET A 898 23.91 -1.70 -17.84
CA MET A 898 23.65 -0.46 -17.09
C MET A 898 24.64 0.64 -17.42
#